data_AF-A0A0E2E7U8-F1
#
_entry.id   AF-A0A0E2E7U8-F1
#
_cell.length_a   1.000
_cell.length_b   1.000
_cell.length_c   1.000
_cell.angle_alpha   90.00
_cell.angle_beta   90.00
_cell.angle_gamma   90.00
#
_symmetry.space_group_name_H-M   'P 1'
#
loop_
_entity.id
_entity.type
_entity.pdbx_description
1 polymer ?
#
loop_
_entity_poly.entity_id
_entity_poly.type
_entity_poly.pdbx_seq_one_letter_code
_entity_poly.pdbx_strand_id
1 'polypeptide(L)'
;MKKILKILIISAVLLTTAIVFTTCKQFIDNPEEFLGYWSSEVVPTGFSIDKPTQKIGDVECIPSYWNGTYSDVTLTIKLHNPRKFSLIMPTSTSSAADVQKIINFPGLLTQPTHGSSNGYTLVQTPDKQALQLTYKSGFLKAHEWSNGSIGPEITLTSTDGRKFNKKFSLNLKADTAPSLEYKGVGKSSDNKYVLIFQAKNVNDPLLPPLANLHGDIKKLHITTEGGSSSDYTVTGINFTAKTINWKSGSPFLTNAMPLAAGDCEGTPPALPTGDWLIYFKTDVAVSSSSALKTYRVRLSDRAGLVSNEVQGSTCMRKVGEIQVKENLPNQGGNGSDAAPYRINCVGDGVDLEVWCLTPAESVKVSYGIKNLETSIESSKEETASLTNHLKTIRLPAPAGVGNMINYKVTFKADKPGFASNAKSVYYTLTRMVDKVIDSSAPLAWKRLKEAIAEASPGDIITINGEIQATNVGSGPGANWGEIGIDKNLTIQGKNGADSDILNANSGSLGSDAHRIFNVKDGKKLTLKNLTLKGGKVSGGLSGVNGGAIFVIGSSSRAELSDCVIKACEANNGGAIACSDNSTVSLTNTIINECKATNFTGGAIFAARATVEMTGCKLYDNEAQDLGGAIYATGATVKMTNCKLYRNTAIGSGGAVYARKSVSPPYPKSDVIISGGIIGDTDTNDANKATGPSGKAGGIYIGESCILTLKDGVQVTGNTAPQGGGVYIEAGSARFTIQDTSIVTPSTGDDATIAGKNDVYLDGNSGNLAKITVDGPLTGTAPVARITVEDSQYKEDTQVLTGSAVNTEHGKFTVTPKNGQDWKVDESGCLKHK
;
A
#
# COMPACT_ATOMS: atom_id res chain seq x y z
N MET A 1 43.31 96.40 73.70
CA MET A 1 42.42 95.27 74.02
C MET A 1 41.30 94.99 73.00
N LYS A 2 40.57 95.99 72.45
CA LYS A 2 39.44 95.73 71.51
C LYS A 2 39.80 95.00 70.19
N LYS A 3 41.01 95.16 69.64
CA LYS A 3 41.44 94.43 68.43
C LYS A 3 41.73 92.93 68.68
N ILE A 4 42.24 92.57 69.84
CA ILE A 4 42.56 91.18 70.20
C ILE A 4 41.28 90.37 70.46
N LEU A 5 40.27 90.98 71.08
CA LEU A 5 38.98 90.32 71.34
C LEU A 5 38.20 90.01 70.05
N LYS A 6 38.25 90.89 69.03
CA LYS A 6 37.64 90.61 67.72
C LYS A 6 38.35 89.46 66.98
N ILE A 7 39.67 89.35 67.09
CA ILE A 7 40.43 88.25 66.50
C ILE A 7 40.07 86.94 67.20
N LEU A 8 40.01 86.92 68.54
CA LEU A 8 39.64 85.71 69.31
C LEU A 8 38.20 85.23 69.03
N ILE A 9 37.24 86.13 68.84
CA ILE A 9 35.86 85.75 68.49
C ILE A 9 35.79 85.20 67.06
N ILE A 10 36.49 85.81 66.09
CA ILE A 10 36.55 85.30 64.72
C ILE A 10 37.26 83.93 64.68
N SER A 11 38.34 83.76 65.44
CA SER A 11 39.05 82.48 65.58
C SER A 11 38.19 81.41 66.26
N ALA A 12 37.42 81.75 67.30
CA ALA A 12 36.53 80.81 67.97
C ALA A 12 35.33 80.40 67.09
N VAL A 13 34.79 81.31 66.29
CA VAL A 13 33.74 81.01 65.29
C VAL A 13 34.30 80.16 64.16
N LEU A 14 35.52 80.44 63.67
CA LEU A 14 36.21 79.61 62.67
C LEU A 14 36.59 78.22 63.20
N LEU A 15 37.01 78.10 64.46
CA LEU A 15 37.35 76.81 65.07
C LEU A 15 36.08 75.98 65.33
N THR A 16 34.98 76.60 65.76
CA THR A 16 33.70 75.90 65.95
C THR A 16 33.05 75.51 64.62
N THR A 17 33.11 76.35 63.58
CA THR A 17 32.69 75.92 62.23
C THR A 17 33.60 74.83 61.67
N ALA A 18 34.92 74.93 61.80
CA ALA A 18 35.84 73.88 61.36
C ALA A 18 35.61 72.53 62.08
N ILE A 19 35.32 72.54 63.38
CA ILE A 19 35.02 71.32 64.15
C ILE A 19 33.66 70.70 63.72
N VAL A 20 32.67 71.53 63.35
CA VAL A 20 31.41 71.06 62.76
C VAL A 20 31.65 70.44 61.38
N PHE A 21 32.56 70.98 60.55
CA PHE A 21 32.93 70.37 59.27
C PHE A 21 33.71 69.06 59.43
N THR A 22 34.55 68.89 60.47
CA THR A 22 35.30 67.64 60.73
C THR A 22 34.49 66.52 61.39
N THR A 23 33.22 66.76 61.75
CA THR A 23 32.34 65.73 62.33
C THR A 23 31.22 65.32 61.37
N CYS A 24 30.99 66.07 60.30
CA CYS A 24 30.04 65.75 59.25
C CYS A 24 30.75 65.03 58.09
N LYS A 25 30.48 63.72 57.94
CA LYS A 25 31.03 62.85 56.87
C LYS A 25 31.03 63.50 55.47
N GLN A 26 29.99 64.27 55.15
CA GLN A 26 29.81 64.99 53.88
C GLN A 26 30.90 66.01 53.52
N PHE A 27 31.76 66.40 54.47
CA PHE A 27 32.85 67.35 54.25
C PHE A 27 34.25 66.75 54.46
N ILE A 28 34.32 65.44 54.73
CA ILE A 28 35.58 64.69 54.95
C ILE A 28 35.77 63.63 53.86
N ASP A 29 34.67 63.03 53.37
CA ASP A 29 34.70 62.07 52.28
C ASP A 29 35.05 62.78 50.96
N ASN A 30 35.70 62.06 50.03
CA ASN A 30 35.99 62.60 48.69
C ASN A 30 34.68 63.11 48.06
N PRO A 31 34.58 64.40 47.67
CA PRO A 31 33.33 64.97 47.19
C PRO A 31 32.79 64.27 45.93
N GLU A 32 33.65 63.71 45.07
CA GLU A 32 33.21 62.89 43.93
C GLU A 32 32.66 61.54 44.37
N GLU A 33 33.21 60.94 45.43
CA GLU A 33 32.71 59.68 45.99
C GLU A 33 31.40 59.87 46.74
N PHE A 34 31.31 60.94 47.55
CA PHE A 34 30.10 61.32 48.26
C PHE A 34 28.98 61.69 47.28
N LEU A 35 29.21 62.63 46.35
CA LEU A 35 28.22 63.00 45.33
C LEU A 35 27.91 61.83 44.39
N GLY A 36 28.91 61.03 44.02
CA GLY A 36 28.73 59.82 43.22
C GLY A 36 27.89 58.75 43.92
N TYR A 37 27.99 58.64 45.24
CA TYR A 37 27.15 57.76 46.06
C TYR A 37 25.72 58.28 46.18
N TRP A 38 25.52 59.59 46.32
CA TRP A 38 24.19 60.20 46.41
C TRP A 38 23.46 60.34 45.08
N SER A 39 24.18 60.35 43.95
CA SER A 39 23.62 60.35 42.59
C SER A 39 23.45 58.96 41.97
N SER A 40 23.95 57.90 42.61
CA SER A 40 23.83 56.53 42.09
C SER A 40 22.40 55.99 42.23
N GLU A 41 21.84 55.47 41.15
CA GLU A 41 20.58 54.73 41.16
C GLU A 41 20.81 53.21 41.14
N VAL A 42 19.87 52.47 41.72
CA VAL A 42 19.75 51.02 41.49
C VAL A 42 18.61 50.80 40.50
N VAL A 43 18.93 50.17 39.37
CA VAL A 43 17.98 49.99 38.27
C VAL A 43 17.93 48.51 37.84
N PRO A 44 16.73 47.90 37.69
CA PRO A 44 16.61 46.59 37.06
C PRO A 44 17.00 46.66 35.58
N THR A 45 17.91 45.81 35.13
CA THR A 45 18.43 45.82 33.74
C THR A 45 17.97 44.62 32.91
N GLY A 46 17.36 43.63 33.54
CA GLY A 46 16.82 42.45 32.87
C GLY A 46 16.48 41.35 33.87
N PHE A 47 16.06 40.20 33.38
CA PHE A 47 15.76 39.04 34.22
C PHE A 47 16.10 37.72 33.52
N SER A 48 16.13 36.64 34.29
CA SER A 48 16.19 35.26 33.80
C SER A 48 15.38 34.36 34.72
N ILE A 49 14.76 33.33 34.16
CA ILE A 49 13.98 32.32 34.89
C ILE A 49 14.73 30.99 34.78
N ASP A 50 14.81 30.23 35.87
CA ASP A 50 15.59 28.99 35.95
C ASP A 50 14.91 27.77 35.29
N LYS A 51 13.64 27.90 34.90
CA LYS A 51 12.87 26.88 34.18
C LYS A 51 12.43 27.38 32.80
N PRO A 52 12.22 26.47 31.83
CA PRO A 52 11.69 26.86 30.52
C PRO A 52 10.31 27.49 30.66
N THR A 53 10.10 28.57 29.90
CA THR A 53 8.88 29.35 29.89
C THR A 53 8.29 29.41 28.50
N GLN A 54 7.00 29.75 28.42
CA GLN A 54 6.35 30.06 27.15
C GLN A 54 5.69 31.42 27.24
N LYS A 55 5.74 32.17 26.15
CA LYS A 55 5.18 33.52 26.09
C LYS A 55 3.86 33.52 25.32
N ILE A 56 2.80 34.01 25.95
CA ILE A 56 1.48 34.21 25.32
C ILE A 56 1.22 35.72 25.27
N GLY A 57 1.39 36.31 24.08
CA GLY A 57 1.39 37.77 23.93
C GLY A 57 2.55 38.42 24.71
N ASP A 58 2.22 39.29 25.66
CA ASP A 58 3.19 39.96 26.54
C ASP A 58 3.33 39.29 27.93
N VAL A 59 2.70 38.13 28.13
CA VAL A 59 2.72 37.39 29.40
C VAL A 59 3.70 36.24 29.32
N GLU A 60 4.59 36.17 30.29
CA GLU A 60 5.48 35.02 30.50
C GLU A 60 4.74 33.98 31.35
N CYS A 61 4.67 32.74 30.89
CA CYS A 61 4.08 31.63 31.63
C CYS A 61 5.18 30.72 32.18
N ILE A 62 5.17 30.51 33.50
CA ILE A 62 6.10 29.64 34.21
C ILE A 62 5.42 28.35 34.67
N PRO A 63 6.11 27.19 34.61
CA PRO A 63 5.51 25.92 34.99
C PRO A 63 5.49 25.73 36.52
N SER A 64 4.43 25.17 37.09
CA SER A 64 4.50 24.59 38.45
C SER A 64 5.08 23.17 38.46
N TYR A 65 4.97 22.45 37.34
CA TYR A 65 5.43 21.08 37.19
C TYR A 65 6.57 20.99 36.18
N TRP A 66 7.69 20.41 36.59
CA TRP A 66 8.85 20.27 35.74
C TRP A 66 9.61 18.98 36.06
N ASN A 67 9.99 18.24 35.02
CA ASN A 67 10.80 17.03 35.13
C ASN A 67 10.21 15.97 36.10
N GLY A 68 8.90 15.72 36.01
CA GLY A 68 8.22 14.67 36.77
C GLY A 68 7.85 15.04 38.21
N THR A 69 8.02 16.31 38.60
CA THR A 69 7.62 16.76 39.94
C THR A 69 7.21 18.23 39.96
N TYR A 70 6.46 18.61 40.98
CA TYR A 70 6.18 20.01 41.26
C TYR A 70 7.42 20.68 41.87
N SER A 71 7.80 21.83 41.34
CA SER A 71 9.07 22.46 41.71
C SER A 71 8.95 23.97 41.84
N ASP A 72 9.80 24.55 42.68
CA ASP A 72 9.95 25.99 42.79
C ASP A 72 10.49 26.58 41.48
N VAL A 73 10.18 27.85 41.22
CA VAL A 73 10.69 28.62 40.08
C VAL A 73 11.34 29.90 40.59
N THR A 74 12.57 30.15 40.17
CA THR A 74 13.37 31.31 40.58
C THR A 74 13.52 32.30 39.44
N LEU A 75 12.94 33.49 39.63
CA LEU A 75 13.14 34.68 38.82
C LEU A 75 14.35 35.46 39.37
N THR A 76 15.43 35.52 38.58
CA THR A 76 16.60 36.33 38.90
C THR A 76 16.51 37.66 38.17
N ILE A 77 16.38 38.75 38.92
CA ILE A 77 16.30 40.12 38.41
C ILE A 77 17.68 40.73 38.49
N LYS A 78 18.27 41.05 37.34
CA LYS A 78 19.59 41.69 37.25
C LYS A 78 19.46 43.16 37.60
N LEU A 79 20.36 43.65 38.45
CA LEU A 79 20.42 45.03 38.86
C LEU A 79 21.69 45.67 38.32
N HIS A 80 21.58 46.90 37.83
CA HIS A 80 22.70 47.82 37.81
C HIS A 80 22.81 48.47 39.19
N ASN A 81 23.75 47.98 40.02
CA ASN A 81 23.98 48.48 41.38
C ASN A 81 25.47 48.84 41.57
N PRO A 82 25.93 49.96 40.98
CA PRO A 82 27.36 50.29 40.90
C PRO A 82 27.99 50.55 42.28
N ARG A 83 27.20 50.95 43.28
CA ARG A 83 27.65 51.21 44.66
C ARG A 83 27.31 50.08 45.64
N LYS A 84 26.84 48.92 45.15
CA LYS A 84 26.54 47.75 45.99
C LYS A 84 25.64 48.09 47.18
N PHE A 85 24.58 48.86 46.93
CA PHE A 85 23.56 49.19 47.93
C PHE A 85 22.92 47.90 48.47
N SER A 86 22.86 47.78 49.79
CA SER A 86 21.99 46.80 50.43
C SER A 86 20.56 47.29 50.34
N LEU A 87 19.67 46.45 49.83
CA LEU A 87 18.26 46.78 49.68
C LEU A 87 17.46 46.21 50.84
N ILE A 88 16.36 46.88 51.22
CA ILE A 88 15.41 46.38 52.19
C ILE A 88 14.71 45.16 51.57
N MET A 89 14.86 44.01 52.23
CA MET A 89 14.25 42.74 51.83
C MET A 89 13.23 42.29 52.90
N PRO A 90 12.17 41.57 52.51
CA PRO A 90 11.27 40.96 53.48
C PRO A 90 12.00 39.98 54.41
N THR A 91 11.67 39.99 55.70
CA THR A 91 12.17 39.04 56.70
C THR A 91 11.01 38.24 57.29
N SER A 92 11.30 37.17 58.03
CA SER A 92 10.29 36.38 58.75
C SER A 92 9.52 37.16 59.82
N THR A 93 10.02 38.33 60.23
CA THR A 93 9.40 39.22 61.23
C THR A 93 8.72 40.44 60.63
N SER A 94 8.78 40.62 59.31
CA SER A 94 8.19 41.79 58.63
C SER A 94 6.65 41.72 58.67
N SER A 95 6.00 42.85 58.95
CA SER A 95 4.53 42.94 58.87
C SER A 95 4.05 42.85 57.41
N ALA A 96 2.82 42.39 57.18
CA ALA A 96 2.27 42.30 55.82
C ALA A 96 2.27 43.66 55.08
N ALA A 97 2.04 44.76 55.81
CA ALA A 97 2.05 46.11 55.25
C ALA A 97 3.47 46.55 54.85
N ASP A 98 4.51 46.13 55.60
CA ASP A 98 5.89 46.44 55.27
C ASP A 98 6.41 45.62 54.09
N VAL A 99 6.01 44.34 54.00
CA VAL A 99 6.32 43.50 52.84
C VAL A 99 5.73 44.09 51.55
N GLN A 100 4.49 44.59 51.60
CA GLN A 100 3.83 45.20 50.44
C GLN A 100 4.47 46.51 49.95
N LYS A 101 5.25 47.20 50.80
CA LYS A 101 6.06 48.36 50.37
C LYS A 101 7.27 47.93 49.53
N ILE A 102 7.71 46.67 49.67
CA ILE A 102 8.87 46.12 48.98
C ILE A 102 8.43 45.41 47.69
N ILE A 103 7.48 44.50 47.81
CA ILE A 103 6.96 43.69 46.70
C ILE A 103 5.44 43.55 46.81
N ASN A 104 4.76 43.77 45.70
CA ASN A 104 3.31 43.60 45.57
C ASN A 104 2.98 42.75 44.35
N PHE A 105 1.85 42.03 44.40
CA PHE A 105 1.33 41.24 43.27
C PHE A 105 0.00 41.85 42.83
N PRO A 106 0.01 42.88 41.97
CA PRO A 106 -1.19 43.66 41.65
C PRO A 106 -2.30 42.84 40.97
N GLY A 107 -1.94 41.70 40.36
CA GLY A 107 -2.89 40.78 39.74
C GLY A 107 -3.64 39.85 40.71
N LEU A 108 -3.37 39.93 42.02
CA LEU A 108 -3.96 39.06 43.04
C LEU A 108 -4.76 39.86 44.07
N LEU A 109 -5.96 39.38 44.38
CA LEU A 109 -6.80 39.94 45.45
C LEU A 109 -6.21 39.69 46.84
N THR A 110 -5.60 38.51 47.04
CA THR A 110 -4.93 38.13 48.28
C THR A 110 -3.43 38.03 48.03
N GLN A 111 -2.64 38.80 48.78
CA GLN A 111 -1.18 38.82 48.61
C GLN A 111 -0.53 37.54 49.16
N PRO A 112 0.42 36.93 48.44
CA PRO A 112 1.13 35.74 48.92
C PRO A 112 2.07 36.07 50.09
N THR A 113 2.27 35.10 50.97
CA THR A 113 3.06 35.26 52.18
C THR A 113 4.54 34.97 51.92
N HIS A 114 5.42 35.92 52.27
CA HIS A 114 6.87 35.71 52.21
C HIS A 114 7.32 34.57 53.15
N GLY A 115 8.16 33.66 52.67
CA GLY A 115 8.73 32.55 53.44
C GLY A 115 7.81 31.33 53.61
N SER A 116 6.57 31.38 53.10
CA SER A 116 5.62 30.26 53.15
C SER A 116 5.82 29.27 52.00
N SER A 117 5.55 27.99 52.22
CA SER A 117 5.52 26.95 51.17
C SER A 117 4.44 27.18 50.09
N ASN A 118 3.42 27.99 50.40
CA ASN A 118 2.38 28.43 49.47
C ASN A 118 2.55 29.91 49.07
N GLY A 119 3.76 30.48 49.22
CA GLY A 119 4.05 31.86 48.85
C GLY A 119 5.34 31.98 48.03
N TYR A 120 6.22 32.89 48.44
CA TYR A 120 7.47 33.18 47.75
C TYR A 120 8.59 33.53 48.73
N THR A 121 9.83 33.56 48.25
CA THR A 121 10.96 34.17 48.96
C THR A 121 11.60 35.23 48.07
N LEU A 122 11.98 36.37 48.62
CA LEU A 122 12.69 37.42 47.90
C LEU A 122 13.98 37.76 48.65
N VAL A 123 15.13 37.53 48.00
CA VAL A 123 16.44 37.82 48.57
C VAL A 123 17.30 38.63 47.61
N GLN A 124 18.16 39.49 48.16
CA GLN A 124 19.22 40.11 47.39
C GLN A 124 20.42 39.16 47.34
N THR A 125 21.06 39.01 46.17
CA THR A 125 22.26 38.18 46.06
C THR A 125 23.41 38.75 46.89
N PRO A 126 24.35 37.91 47.38
CA PRO A 126 25.46 38.37 48.21
C PRO A 126 26.36 39.44 47.56
N ASP A 127 26.51 39.39 46.23
CA ASP A 127 27.26 40.39 45.44
C ASP A 127 26.48 41.70 45.22
N LYS A 128 25.20 41.71 45.61
CA LYS A 128 24.22 42.80 45.50
C LYS A 128 23.88 43.22 44.07
N GLN A 129 24.20 42.37 43.09
CA GLN A 129 23.95 42.64 41.67
C GLN A 129 22.63 42.04 41.16
N ALA A 130 21.89 41.28 41.97
CA ALA A 130 20.61 40.74 41.57
C ALA A 130 19.64 40.57 42.75
N LEU A 131 18.36 40.42 42.42
CA LEU A 131 17.33 39.89 43.32
C LEU A 131 16.92 38.49 42.85
N GLN A 132 16.72 37.57 43.78
CA GLN A 132 16.16 36.26 43.52
C GLN A 132 14.78 36.18 44.15
N LEU A 133 13.76 36.18 43.30
CA LEU A 133 12.37 35.91 43.67
C LEU A 133 12.06 34.45 43.35
N THR A 134 11.94 33.62 44.37
CA THR A 134 11.57 32.20 44.21
C THR A 134 10.10 32.02 44.57
N TYR A 135 9.30 31.66 43.57
CA TYR A 135 7.93 31.21 43.74
C TYR A 135 7.93 29.77 44.22
N LYS A 136 7.23 29.49 45.32
CA LYS A 136 7.16 28.14 45.88
C LYS A 136 6.17 27.29 45.10
N SER A 137 6.48 26.01 44.93
CA SER A 137 5.66 25.05 44.19
C SER A 137 4.19 25.03 44.65
N GLY A 138 3.91 25.19 45.95
CA GLY A 138 2.54 25.28 46.48
C GLY A 138 1.80 26.53 45.99
N PHE A 139 2.49 27.67 45.86
CA PHE A 139 1.92 28.89 45.28
C PHE A 139 1.65 28.73 43.80
N LEU A 140 2.60 28.16 43.04
CA LEU A 140 2.47 27.96 41.60
C LEU A 140 1.30 27.01 41.29
N LYS A 141 1.16 25.91 42.04
CA LYS A 141 0.01 24.98 41.95
C LYS A 141 -1.35 25.67 42.10
N ALA A 142 -1.45 26.61 43.04
CA ALA A 142 -2.70 27.31 43.32
C ALA A 142 -3.11 28.27 42.18
N HIS A 143 -2.16 28.65 41.33
CA HIS A 143 -2.36 29.60 40.23
C HIS A 143 -2.20 28.96 38.84
N GLU A 144 -2.14 27.62 38.77
CA GLU A 144 -2.13 26.86 37.51
C GLU A 144 -3.32 27.20 36.61
N TRP A 145 -3.22 26.84 35.32
CA TRP A 145 -4.15 27.23 34.25
C TRP A 145 -4.27 28.75 34.07
N SER A 146 -3.18 29.48 34.33
CA SER A 146 -3.18 30.93 34.18
C SER A 146 -4.23 31.63 35.06
N ASN A 147 -4.59 31.01 36.20
CA ASN A 147 -5.66 31.42 37.10
C ASN A 147 -5.24 32.60 38.00
N GLY A 148 -5.09 33.76 37.39
CA GLY A 148 -4.62 34.99 38.02
C GLY A 148 -3.22 35.39 37.54
N SER A 149 -2.91 36.68 37.61
CA SER A 149 -1.57 37.16 37.30
C SER A 149 -0.73 37.18 38.57
N ILE A 150 0.37 36.43 38.54
CA ILE A 150 1.35 36.32 39.64
C ILE A 150 2.56 37.25 39.42
N GLY A 151 2.40 38.21 38.51
CA GLY A 151 3.41 39.20 38.19
C GLY A 151 3.80 40.04 39.41
N PRO A 152 5.09 40.17 39.74
CA PRO A 152 5.54 40.99 40.86
C PRO A 152 5.71 42.44 40.41
N GLU A 153 5.44 43.38 41.30
CA GLU A 153 5.93 44.76 41.24
C GLU A 153 6.86 44.99 42.45
N ILE A 154 8.14 45.23 42.20
CA ILE A 154 9.16 45.37 43.24
C ILE A 154 9.67 46.81 43.27
N THR A 155 9.58 47.42 44.45
CA THR A 155 10.12 48.74 44.75
C THR A 155 11.48 48.60 45.41
N LEU A 156 12.50 49.23 44.82
CA LEU A 156 13.86 49.17 45.33
C LEU A 156 14.09 50.31 46.33
N THR A 157 14.32 49.94 47.59
CA THR A 157 14.68 50.89 48.66
C THR A 157 15.95 50.40 49.35
N SER A 158 16.97 51.24 49.49
CA SER A 158 18.18 50.91 50.24
C SER A 158 17.92 50.86 51.75
N THR A 159 18.76 50.15 52.49
CA THR A 159 18.68 50.08 53.96
C THR A 159 18.98 51.41 54.66
N ASP A 160 19.52 52.40 53.95
CA ASP A 160 19.69 53.78 54.43
C ASP A 160 18.48 54.69 54.16
N GLY A 161 17.39 54.13 53.61
CA GLY A 161 16.11 54.82 53.43
C GLY A 161 15.89 55.46 52.06
N ARG A 162 16.83 55.36 51.12
CA ARG A 162 16.64 55.88 49.76
C ARG A 162 15.74 54.99 48.93
N LYS A 163 14.68 55.57 48.39
CA LYS A 163 13.81 54.93 47.41
C LYS A 163 14.30 55.26 46.00
N PHE A 164 14.55 54.24 45.19
CA PHE A 164 14.97 54.41 43.80
C PHE A 164 13.76 54.55 42.87
N ASN A 165 13.91 55.32 41.79
CA ASN A 165 12.82 55.71 40.90
C ASN A 165 12.30 54.56 40.02
N LYS A 166 13.17 53.61 39.67
CA LYS A 166 12.84 52.49 38.79
C LYS A 166 12.37 51.29 39.61
N LYS A 167 11.13 50.86 39.36
CA LYS A 167 10.58 49.60 39.85
C LYS A 167 10.86 48.47 38.85
N PHE A 168 10.81 47.23 39.33
CA PHE A 168 10.72 46.06 38.46
C PHE A 168 9.28 45.58 38.38
N SER A 169 8.78 45.30 37.19
CA SER A 169 7.47 44.68 36.97
C SER A 169 7.56 43.66 35.85
N LEU A 170 6.91 42.51 36.01
CA LEU A 170 6.84 41.46 34.98
C LEU A 170 5.44 40.88 34.92
N ASN A 171 4.86 40.82 33.72
CA ASN A 171 3.61 40.11 33.48
C ASN A 171 3.88 38.60 33.51
N LEU A 172 3.47 37.95 34.58
CA LEU A 172 3.73 36.54 34.83
C LEU A 172 2.44 35.79 35.16
N LYS A 173 2.33 34.56 34.66
CA LYS A 173 1.31 33.58 35.04
C LYS A 173 1.94 32.23 35.34
N ALA A 174 1.29 31.44 36.19
CA ALA A 174 1.64 30.04 36.39
C ALA A 174 0.79 29.19 35.44
N ASP A 175 1.45 28.45 34.56
CA ASP A 175 0.77 27.53 33.65
C ASP A 175 1.77 26.48 33.15
N THR A 176 1.49 25.21 33.43
CA THR A 176 2.31 24.12 32.94
C THR A 176 1.82 23.68 31.57
N ALA A 177 2.66 23.85 30.54
CA ALA A 177 2.37 23.36 29.20
C ALA A 177 2.18 21.82 29.18
N PRO A 178 1.26 21.29 28.36
CA PRO A 178 1.07 19.84 28.23
C PRO A 178 2.32 19.15 27.70
N SER A 179 2.40 17.83 27.87
CA SER A 179 3.49 17.00 27.36
C SER A 179 2.96 15.82 26.55
N LEU A 180 3.66 15.47 25.48
CA LEU A 180 3.21 14.48 24.50
C LEU A 180 4.35 13.49 24.16
N GLU A 181 4.02 12.22 23.98
CA GLU A 181 4.94 11.16 23.56
C GLU A 181 4.35 10.40 22.35
N TYR A 182 5.17 10.00 21.38
CA TYR A 182 4.75 9.05 20.33
C TYR A 182 4.90 7.61 20.85
N LYS A 183 3.83 6.81 20.78
CA LYS A 183 3.80 5.45 21.34
C LYS A 183 3.82 4.35 20.29
N GLY A 184 3.45 4.64 19.04
CA GLY A 184 3.50 3.67 17.96
C GLY A 184 2.43 3.88 16.91
N VAL A 185 2.24 2.84 16.10
CA VAL A 185 1.34 2.84 14.94
C VAL A 185 0.52 1.56 14.94
N GLY A 186 -0.74 1.67 14.53
CA GLY A 186 -1.66 0.58 14.29
C GLY A 186 -2.46 0.81 13.02
N LYS A 187 -3.61 0.15 12.89
CA LYS A 187 -4.55 0.37 11.79
C LYS A 187 -6.00 0.48 12.23
N SER A 188 -6.83 1.12 11.42
CA SER A 188 -8.28 1.20 11.59
C SER A 188 -9.01 0.04 10.93
N SER A 189 -10.30 -0.12 11.21
CA SER A 189 -11.15 -1.14 10.59
C SER A 189 -11.30 -0.98 9.07
N ASP A 190 -11.24 0.25 8.56
CA ASP A 190 -11.20 0.57 7.12
C ASP A 190 -9.76 0.61 6.55
N ASN A 191 -8.83 -0.04 7.23
CA ASN A 191 -7.47 -0.29 6.78
C ASN A 191 -6.65 0.99 6.47
N LYS A 192 -6.72 2.00 7.35
CA LYS A 192 -5.83 3.18 7.34
C LYS A 192 -4.87 3.16 8.53
N TYR A 193 -3.69 3.75 8.37
CA TYR A 193 -2.74 3.84 9.49
C TYR A 193 -3.30 4.72 10.60
N VAL A 194 -3.10 4.28 11.84
CA VAL A 194 -3.48 5.01 13.05
C VAL A 194 -2.22 5.31 13.85
N LEU A 195 -1.86 6.58 14.00
CA LEU A 195 -0.74 7.00 14.83
C LEU A 195 -1.19 7.17 16.27
N ILE A 196 -0.40 6.67 17.21
CA ILE A 196 -0.76 6.61 18.61
C ILE A 196 0.20 7.49 19.41
N PHE A 197 -0.37 8.48 20.08
CA PHE A 197 0.35 9.39 20.96
C PHE A 197 -0.16 9.23 22.39
N GLN A 198 0.60 9.68 23.38
CA GLN A 198 0.20 9.69 24.78
C GLN A 198 0.38 11.08 25.37
N ALA A 199 -0.71 11.65 25.89
CA ALA A 199 -0.63 12.85 26.72
C ALA A 199 -0.12 12.47 28.11
N LYS A 200 0.87 13.18 28.63
CA LYS A 200 1.48 12.91 29.94
C LYS A 200 0.89 13.80 31.03
N ASN A 201 0.95 13.31 32.27
CA ASN A 201 0.63 14.06 33.49
C ASN A 201 -0.78 14.68 33.52
N VAL A 202 -1.71 14.15 32.73
CA VAL A 202 -3.04 14.76 32.54
C VAL A 202 -3.83 14.81 33.86
N ASN A 203 -3.72 13.76 34.66
CA ASN A 203 -4.42 13.60 35.95
C ASN A 203 -3.52 13.81 37.18
N ASP A 204 -2.39 14.50 37.03
CA ASP A 204 -1.58 14.86 38.18
C ASP A 204 -2.39 15.85 39.05
N PRO A 205 -2.46 15.67 40.38
CA PRO A 205 -3.45 16.35 41.20
C PRO A 205 -3.13 17.83 41.45
N LEU A 206 -4.14 18.69 41.33
CA LEU A 206 -4.11 20.12 41.72
C LEU A 206 -5.02 20.41 42.92
N LEU A 207 -4.92 21.64 43.45
CA LEU A 207 -5.77 22.13 44.56
C LEU A 207 -7.10 22.71 44.02
N PRO A 208 -8.23 22.51 44.74
CA PRO A 208 -9.51 23.09 44.35
C PRO A 208 -9.44 24.61 44.06
N PRO A 209 -10.17 25.11 43.05
CA PRO A 209 -11.19 24.41 42.26
C PRO A 209 -10.62 23.53 41.12
N LEU A 210 -9.31 23.58 40.88
CA LEU A 210 -8.66 22.83 39.81
C LEU A 210 -8.29 21.43 40.32
N ALA A 211 -8.81 20.37 39.70
CA ALA A 211 -8.59 19.00 40.17
C ALA A 211 -7.36 18.33 39.56
N ASN A 212 -6.99 18.69 38.32
CA ASN A 212 -5.99 17.98 37.51
C ASN A 212 -5.10 18.96 36.74
N LEU A 213 -3.81 18.64 36.60
CA LEU A 213 -2.79 19.51 36.00
C LEU A 213 -3.12 19.94 34.57
N HIS A 214 -3.53 19.03 33.69
CA HIS A 214 -3.86 19.34 32.30
C HIS A 214 -5.33 19.05 31.96
N GLY A 215 -6.23 19.48 32.84
CA GLY A 215 -7.67 19.44 32.56
C GLY A 215 -8.17 20.53 31.60
N ASP A 216 -7.27 21.37 31.11
CA ASP A 216 -7.50 22.49 30.22
C ASP A 216 -6.93 22.29 28.80
N ILE A 217 -6.42 21.10 28.49
CA ILE A 217 -6.02 20.71 27.12
C ILE A 217 -7.16 21.05 26.15
N LYS A 218 -6.83 21.82 25.11
CA LYS A 218 -7.80 22.42 24.20
C LYS A 218 -7.66 21.99 22.75
N LYS A 219 -6.44 21.83 22.25
CA LYS A 219 -6.20 21.48 20.85
C LYS A 219 -5.11 20.43 20.68
N LEU A 220 -5.19 19.72 19.57
CA LEU A 220 -4.10 18.96 18.99
C LEU A 220 -3.76 19.53 17.62
N HIS A 221 -2.50 19.87 17.41
CA HIS A 221 -1.95 20.39 16.18
C HIS A 221 -1.22 19.26 15.46
N ILE A 222 -1.58 19.00 14.20
CA ILE A 222 -0.95 17.96 13.37
C ILE A 222 -0.50 18.58 12.06
N THR A 223 0.78 18.40 11.73
CA THR A 223 1.35 18.83 10.45
C THR A 223 1.96 17.63 9.73
N THR A 224 1.45 17.32 8.54
CA THR A 224 2.00 16.26 7.69
C THR A 224 3.24 16.79 6.95
N GLU A 225 4.26 15.95 6.81
CA GLU A 225 5.45 16.26 6.03
C GLU A 225 5.11 16.66 4.58
N GLY A 226 5.59 17.82 4.14
CA GLY A 226 5.27 18.40 2.82
C GLY A 226 3.81 18.85 2.64
N GLY A 227 3.00 18.81 3.70
CA GLY A 227 1.55 19.04 3.66
C GLY A 227 1.05 20.18 4.56
N SER A 228 -0.27 20.24 4.70
CA SER A 228 -0.98 21.26 5.49
C SER A 228 -0.96 20.95 6.99
N SER A 229 -1.08 22.00 7.80
CA SER A 229 -1.27 21.91 9.24
C SER A 229 -2.75 21.94 9.59
N SER A 230 -3.17 21.09 10.52
CA SER A 230 -4.56 20.94 10.96
C SER A 230 -4.68 21.01 12.48
N ASP A 231 -5.64 21.80 12.95
CA ASP A 231 -5.99 21.95 14.36
C ASP A 231 -7.26 21.17 14.68
N TYR A 232 -7.19 20.34 15.73
CA TYR A 232 -8.34 19.59 16.23
C TYR A 232 -8.71 20.03 17.63
N THR A 233 -9.99 20.34 17.85
CA THR A 233 -10.46 20.86 19.14
C THR A 233 -10.95 19.74 20.04
N VAL A 234 -10.50 19.78 21.30
CA VAL A 234 -10.96 18.91 22.39
C VAL A 234 -12.32 19.38 22.88
N THR A 235 -13.27 18.44 23.01
CA THR A 235 -14.64 18.68 23.51
C THR A 235 -14.79 18.40 25.00
N GLY A 236 -13.91 17.58 25.56
CA GLY A 236 -13.84 17.31 27.00
C GLY A 236 -12.75 16.32 27.35
N ILE A 237 -12.45 16.18 28.64
CA ILE A 237 -11.48 15.22 29.18
C ILE A 237 -12.21 14.33 30.17
N ASN A 238 -12.15 13.01 29.96
CA ASN A 238 -12.78 12.03 30.84
C ASN A 238 -11.72 11.42 31.75
N PHE A 239 -11.65 11.90 32.99
CA PHE A 239 -10.66 11.42 33.98
C PHE A 239 -10.92 10.01 34.50
N THR A 240 -12.17 9.54 34.48
CA THR A 240 -12.50 8.17 34.88
C THR A 240 -12.09 7.16 33.82
N ALA A 241 -12.40 7.44 32.55
CA ALA A 241 -11.99 6.61 31.42
C ALA A 241 -10.53 6.85 30.99
N LYS A 242 -9.93 7.94 31.47
CA LYS A 242 -8.58 8.42 31.12
C LYS A 242 -8.40 8.65 29.62
N THR A 243 -9.38 9.33 29.03
CA THR A 243 -9.43 9.64 27.59
C THR A 243 -9.67 11.13 27.33
N ILE A 244 -9.26 11.57 26.14
CA ILE A 244 -9.55 12.91 25.61
C ILE A 244 -10.66 12.76 24.56
N ASN A 245 -11.71 13.56 24.69
CA ASN A 245 -12.87 13.54 23.80
C ASN A 245 -12.70 14.59 22.69
N TRP A 246 -13.09 14.20 21.48
CA TRP A 246 -12.95 15.01 20.27
C TRP A 246 -14.32 15.35 19.69
N LYS A 247 -14.35 16.32 18.76
CA LYS A 247 -15.58 16.67 18.03
C LYS A 247 -16.04 15.48 17.17
N SER A 248 -17.34 15.25 17.07
CA SER A 248 -17.90 14.25 16.16
C SER A 248 -17.44 14.49 14.71
N GLY A 249 -17.11 13.42 13.99
CA GLY A 249 -16.56 13.46 12.63
C GLY A 249 -15.05 13.78 12.53
N SER A 250 -14.36 13.96 13.67
CA SER A 250 -12.89 14.09 13.68
C SER A 250 -12.19 12.76 13.40
N PRO A 251 -10.92 12.76 12.94
CA PRO A 251 -10.17 11.54 12.63
C PRO A 251 -9.63 10.81 13.87
N PHE A 252 -10.23 10.98 15.04
CA PHE A 252 -9.77 10.31 16.26
C PHE A 252 -10.62 9.09 16.57
N LEU A 253 -9.95 7.98 16.85
CA LEU A 253 -10.58 6.71 17.18
C LEU A 253 -10.52 6.45 18.68
N THR A 254 -11.32 5.49 19.13
CA THR A 254 -11.27 4.98 20.51
C THR A 254 -10.16 3.96 20.72
N ASN A 255 -9.75 3.26 19.65
CA ASN A 255 -8.67 2.28 19.66
C ASN A 255 -8.02 2.15 18.27
N ALA A 256 -7.01 1.28 18.19
CA ALA A 256 -6.42 0.83 16.95
C ALA A 256 -6.32 -0.71 16.95
N MET A 257 -6.33 -1.31 15.77
CA MET A 257 -6.05 -2.72 15.55
C MET A 257 -4.54 -2.92 15.30
N PRO A 258 -3.96 -4.07 15.69
CA PRO A 258 -2.56 -4.35 15.42
C PRO A 258 -2.33 -4.49 13.91
N LEU A 259 -1.14 -4.08 13.48
CA LEU A 259 -0.68 -4.30 12.12
C LEU A 259 -0.36 -5.79 11.93
N ALA A 260 -0.74 -6.35 10.79
CA ALA A 260 -0.47 -7.74 10.43
C ALA A 260 0.91 -7.88 9.78
N ALA A 261 1.42 -9.12 9.69
CA ALA A 261 2.62 -9.41 8.92
C ALA A 261 2.43 -8.94 7.46
N GLY A 262 3.40 -8.18 6.95
CA GLY A 262 3.33 -7.58 5.61
C GLY A 262 2.65 -6.20 5.57
N ASP A 263 2.06 -5.71 6.67
CA ASP A 263 1.54 -4.32 6.75
C ASP A 263 2.67 -3.29 6.88
N CYS A 264 3.84 -3.73 7.34
CA CYS A 264 5.08 -2.96 7.52
C CYS A 264 6.28 -3.82 7.07
N GLU A 265 7.41 -3.19 6.75
CA GLU A 265 8.67 -3.90 6.56
C GLU A 265 9.17 -4.42 7.92
N GLY A 266 9.47 -5.72 7.98
CA GLY A 266 9.89 -6.40 9.20
C GLY A 266 8.74 -6.77 10.15
N THR A 267 9.07 -7.02 11.42
CA THR A 267 8.09 -7.38 12.45
C THR A 267 7.24 -6.15 12.80
N PRO A 268 5.89 -6.22 12.68
CA PRO A 268 5.04 -5.10 13.04
C PRO A 268 5.21 -4.71 14.53
N PRO A 269 5.20 -3.39 14.85
CA PRO A 269 5.30 -2.96 16.23
C PRO A 269 4.07 -3.40 17.03
N ALA A 270 4.28 -3.78 18.29
CA ALA A 270 3.18 -4.08 19.20
C ALA A 270 2.35 -2.82 19.48
N LEU A 271 1.03 -2.99 19.62
CA LEU A 271 0.18 -1.87 20.01
C LEU A 271 0.52 -1.43 21.44
N PRO A 272 0.71 -0.12 21.67
CA PRO A 272 0.93 0.41 23.00
C PRO A 272 -0.35 0.29 23.84
N THR A 273 -0.16 0.03 25.13
CA THR A 273 -1.21 0.05 26.15
C THR A 273 -0.92 1.17 27.15
N GLY A 274 -1.97 1.65 27.82
CA GLY A 274 -1.85 2.67 28.86
C GLY A 274 -2.94 3.72 28.80
N ASP A 275 -2.83 4.66 29.72
CA ASP A 275 -3.79 5.75 29.88
C ASP A 275 -3.46 6.92 28.93
N TRP A 276 -4.47 7.75 28.62
CA TRP A 276 -4.30 9.01 27.88
C TRP A 276 -3.75 8.84 26.45
N LEU A 277 -4.04 7.70 25.82
CA LEU A 277 -3.69 7.44 24.43
C LEU A 277 -4.62 8.21 23.48
N ILE A 278 -4.03 8.79 22.44
CA ILE A 278 -4.68 9.51 21.36
C ILE A 278 -4.46 8.74 20.07
N TYR A 279 -5.54 8.21 19.49
CA TYR A 279 -5.51 7.41 18.26
C TYR A 279 -5.89 8.28 17.06
N PHE A 280 -4.90 8.79 16.33
CA PHE A 280 -5.09 9.62 15.15
C PHE A 280 -5.13 8.77 13.87
N LYS A 281 -6.30 8.65 13.24
CA LYS A 281 -6.50 7.98 11.96
C LYS A 281 -6.01 8.87 10.82
N THR A 282 -4.99 8.41 10.10
CA THR A 282 -4.43 9.13 8.95
C THR A 282 -5.30 8.97 7.70
N ASP A 283 -4.99 9.73 6.66
CA ASP A 283 -5.53 9.56 5.31
C ASP A 283 -4.86 8.40 4.54
N VAL A 284 -3.75 7.87 5.06
CA VAL A 284 -2.91 6.86 4.40
C VAL A 284 -3.47 5.46 4.62
N ALA A 285 -3.84 4.79 3.53
CA ALA A 285 -4.24 3.38 3.57
C ALA A 285 -3.05 2.47 3.93
N VAL A 286 -3.32 1.37 4.63
CA VAL A 286 -2.36 0.27 4.83
C VAL A 286 -2.35 -0.56 3.55
N SER A 287 -1.47 -0.19 2.62
CA SER A 287 -1.38 -0.77 1.27
C SER A 287 0.08 -0.98 0.89
N SER A 288 0.32 -1.92 -0.04
CA SER A 288 1.62 -2.13 -0.67
C SER A 288 2.13 -0.95 -1.48
N SER A 289 1.25 -0.01 -1.83
CA SER A 289 1.56 1.22 -2.56
C SER A 289 1.78 2.45 -1.66
N SER A 290 1.61 2.33 -0.35
CA SER A 290 1.68 3.49 0.56
C SER A 290 3.12 3.79 0.96
N ALA A 291 3.62 4.95 0.54
CA ALA A 291 4.87 5.49 1.03
C ALA A 291 4.77 5.85 2.53
N LEU A 292 5.89 5.73 3.25
CA LEU A 292 5.99 6.25 4.61
C LEU A 292 5.70 7.75 4.61
N LYS A 293 4.80 8.19 5.50
CA LYS A 293 4.53 9.61 5.76
C LYS A 293 4.81 9.94 7.23
N THR A 294 5.48 11.07 7.45
CA THR A 294 5.80 11.60 8.79
C THR A 294 4.85 12.73 9.19
N TYR A 295 4.54 12.82 10.48
CA TYR A 295 3.64 13.80 11.08
C TYR A 295 4.30 14.42 12.31
N ARG A 296 4.27 15.75 12.38
CA ARG A 296 4.66 16.54 13.57
C ARG A 296 3.42 16.89 14.36
N VAL A 297 3.43 16.61 15.66
CA VAL A 297 2.26 16.75 16.54
C VAL A 297 2.59 17.51 17.82
N ARG A 298 1.68 18.40 18.23
CA ARG A 298 1.71 19.11 19.52
C ARG A 298 0.32 19.16 20.15
N LEU A 299 0.24 19.13 21.47
CA LEU A 299 -0.95 19.54 22.22
C LEU A 299 -0.86 21.02 22.57
N SER A 300 -2.01 21.68 22.72
CA SER A 300 -2.08 22.96 23.41
C SER A 300 -3.19 22.98 24.45
N ASP A 301 -2.98 23.77 25.49
CA ASP A 301 -4.00 24.08 26.48
C ASP A 301 -4.91 25.24 26.06
N ARG A 302 -5.76 25.70 26.99
CA ARG A 302 -6.71 26.79 26.79
C ARG A 302 -6.03 28.15 26.67
N ALA A 303 -4.91 28.35 27.35
CA ALA A 303 -4.12 29.58 27.26
C ALA A 303 -3.29 29.64 25.98
N GLY A 304 -3.08 28.49 25.33
CA GLY A 304 -2.36 28.35 24.07
C GLY A 304 -0.89 27.95 24.27
N LEU A 305 -0.47 27.51 25.46
CA LEU A 305 0.85 26.93 25.61
C LEU A 305 0.87 25.58 24.92
N VAL A 306 1.99 25.27 24.25
CA VAL A 306 2.12 24.08 23.42
C VAL A 306 3.08 23.07 24.04
N SER A 307 2.82 21.79 23.82
CA SER A 307 3.73 20.72 24.23
C SER A 307 5.03 20.73 23.44
N ASN A 308 5.96 19.86 23.87
CA ASN A 308 7.02 19.39 22.99
C ASN A 308 6.44 18.87 21.67
N GLU A 309 7.18 19.07 20.58
CA GLU A 309 6.84 18.50 19.29
C GLU A 309 7.28 17.04 19.23
N VAL A 310 6.35 16.16 18.88
CA VAL A 310 6.65 14.75 18.63
C VAL A 310 6.49 14.42 17.17
N GLN A 311 7.32 13.50 16.67
CA GLN A 311 7.20 12.97 15.33
C GLN A 311 6.66 11.53 15.40
N GLY A 312 5.59 11.27 14.66
CA GLY A 312 5.05 9.94 14.41
C GLY A 312 5.00 9.68 12.91
N SER A 313 5.18 8.44 12.49
CA SER A 313 5.17 8.07 11.08
C SER A 313 4.33 6.83 10.83
N THR A 314 3.77 6.73 9.63
CA THR A 314 3.23 5.46 9.15
C THR A 314 4.36 4.45 8.99
N CYS A 315 4.02 3.17 8.87
CA CYS A 315 5.04 2.16 8.63
C CYS A 315 5.73 2.33 7.27
N MET A 316 7.01 1.98 7.25
CA MET A 316 7.76 1.81 6.00
C MET A 316 7.35 0.48 5.35
N ARG A 317 7.19 0.47 4.03
CA ARG A 317 6.88 -0.72 3.23
C ARG A 317 8.08 -1.08 2.36
N LYS A 318 8.27 -2.36 2.04
CA LYS A 318 9.23 -2.76 1.01
C LYS A 318 8.73 -2.40 -0.38
N VAL A 319 9.65 -2.01 -1.25
CA VAL A 319 9.45 -2.06 -2.70
C VAL A 319 9.05 -3.49 -3.09
N GLY A 320 8.09 -3.62 -4.02
CA GLY A 320 7.55 -4.89 -4.50
C GLY A 320 8.62 -5.81 -5.09
N GLU A 321 8.27 -7.09 -5.25
CA GLU A 321 9.21 -8.10 -5.73
C GLU A 321 9.80 -7.73 -7.10
N ILE A 322 11.11 -7.92 -7.26
CA ILE A 322 11.77 -7.86 -8.56
C ILE A 322 11.56 -9.21 -9.25
N GLN A 323 10.83 -9.22 -10.36
CA GLN A 323 10.68 -10.39 -11.20
C GLN A 323 11.58 -10.26 -12.41
N VAL A 324 12.43 -11.26 -12.61
CA VAL A 324 13.36 -11.34 -13.73
C VAL A 324 12.88 -12.50 -14.60
N LYS A 325 12.74 -12.25 -15.90
CA LYS A 325 12.53 -13.28 -16.92
C LYS A 325 13.57 -13.05 -18.01
N GLU A 326 13.85 -14.07 -18.80
CA GLU A 326 14.59 -13.86 -20.05
C GLU A 326 13.63 -13.42 -21.14
N ASN A 327 14.05 -12.47 -21.98
CA ASN A 327 13.45 -12.12 -23.27
C ASN A 327 13.72 -13.24 -24.31
N LEU A 328 13.46 -14.46 -23.89
CA LEU A 328 13.29 -15.63 -24.71
C LEU A 328 11.94 -16.18 -24.28
N PRO A 329 10.93 -16.24 -25.16
CA PRO A 329 9.53 -16.39 -24.80
C PRO A 329 9.28 -17.45 -23.68
N ASN A 330 9.34 -16.95 -22.44
CA ASN A 330 9.32 -17.48 -21.07
C ASN A 330 9.85 -18.89 -20.71
N GLN A 331 11.17 -19.05 -20.65
CA GLN A 331 11.86 -19.97 -19.73
C GLN A 331 12.14 -19.19 -18.43
N GLY A 332 11.16 -19.17 -17.52
CA GLY A 332 11.23 -18.41 -16.27
C GLY A 332 12.07 -19.12 -15.22
N GLY A 333 13.37 -18.86 -15.18
CA GLY A 333 14.25 -19.39 -14.15
C GLY A 333 15.03 -18.31 -13.40
N ASN A 334 14.74 -18.17 -12.10
CA ASN A 334 15.63 -17.45 -11.19
C ASN A 334 16.64 -18.46 -10.64
N GLY A 335 17.73 -18.69 -11.38
CA GLY A 335 18.79 -19.59 -10.92
C GLY A 335 19.43 -19.06 -9.64
N SER A 336 19.88 -19.98 -8.79
CA SER A 336 20.66 -19.66 -7.60
C SER A 336 22.14 -19.93 -7.85
N ASP A 337 23.00 -19.48 -6.95
CA ASP A 337 24.44 -19.77 -7.02
C ASP A 337 24.72 -21.29 -7.07
N ALA A 338 23.95 -22.07 -6.30
CA ALA A 338 24.05 -23.53 -6.26
C ALA A 338 23.43 -24.23 -7.48
N ALA A 339 22.46 -23.59 -8.14
CA ALA A 339 21.77 -24.13 -9.30
C ALA A 339 21.46 -23.00 -10.30
N PRO A 340 22.46 -22.57 -11.10
CA PRO A 340 22.26 -21.55 -12.11
C PRO A 340 21.25 -22.01 -13.16
N TYR A 341 20.47 -21.07 -13.66
CA TYR A 341 19.49 -21.37 -14.68
C TYR A 341 20.16 -21.49 -16.05
N ARG A 342 19.92 -22.60 -16.75
CA ARG A 342 20.61 -22.93 -18.00
C ARG A 342 19.82 -22.40 -19.19
N ILE A 343 20.49 -21.62 -20.03
CA ILE A 343 19.91 -20.97 -21.21
C ILE A 343 20.68 -21.41 -22.45
N ASN A 344 19.98 -22.00 -23.41
CA ASN A 344 20.54 -22.32 -24.72
C ASN A 344 20.24 -21.15 -25.67
N CYS A 345 21.26 -20.60 -26.32
CA CYS A 345 21.13 -19.46 -27.23
C CYS A 345 21.77 -19.77 -28.59
N VAL A 346 21.10 -19.35 -29.67
CA VAL A 346 21.58 -19.57 -31.06
C VAL A 346 22.20 -18.30 -31.65
N GLY A 347 21.92 -17.14 -31.06
CA GLY A 347 22.45 -15.82 -31.44
C GLY A 347 23.68 -15.38 -30.63
N ASP A 348 23.94 -14.08 -30.63
CA ASP A 348 25.04 -13.42 -29.92
C ASP A 348 24.75 -13.14 -28.43
N GLY A 349 23.59 -13.57 -27.92
CA GLY A 349 23.22 -13.43 -26.51
C GLY A 349 21.73 -13.65 -26.25
N VAL A 350 21.32 -13.31 -25.03
CA VAL A 350 19.95 -13.38 -24.52
C VAL A 350 19.65 -12.08 -23.79
N ASP A 351 18.53 -11.44 -24.08
CA ASP A 351 18.07 -10.29 -23.29
C ASP A 351 17.29 -10.77 -22.06
N LEU A 352 17.36 -10.02 -20.95
CA LEU A 352 16.51 -10.22 -19.78
C LEU A 352 15.44 -9.14 -19.71
N GLU A 353 14.24 -9.55 -19.31
CA GLU A 353 13.12 -8.71 -18.97
C GLU A 353 12.94 -8.59 -17.45
N VAL A 354 12.75 -7.38 -16.93
CA VAL A 354 12.67 -7.14 -15.48
C VAL A 354 11.45 -6.29 -15.12
N TRP A 355 10.58 -6.86 -14.29
CA TRP A 355 9.45 -6.19 -13.67
C TRP A 355 9.77 -5.89 -12.21
N CYS A 356 9.24 -4.77 -11.72
CA CYS A 356 9.14 -4.51 -10.30
C CYS A 356 7.65 -4.50 -9.93
N LEU A 357 7.22 -5.46 -9.12
CA LEU A 357 5.83 -5.61 -8.69
C LEU A 357 5.41 -4.61 -7.61
N THR A 358 5.92 -3.38 -7.67
CA THR A 358 5.45 -2.29 -6.80
C THR A 358 4.20 -1.70 -7.43
N PRO A 359 3.03 -1.76 -6.79
CA PRO A 359 1.80 -1.28 -7.42
C PRO A 359 1.81 0.24 -7.64
N ALA A 360 1.18 0.66 -8.74
CA ALA A 360 0.75 2.01 -9.10
C ALA A 360 1.79 3.05 -9.60
N GLU A 361 3.11 2.86 -9.50
CA GLU A 361 4.09 3.88 -9.96
C GLU A 361 5.44 3.30 -10.40
N SER A 362 6.20 4.07 -11.18
CA SER A 362 7.57 3.72 -11.61
C SER A 362 8.54 3.62 -10.44
N VAL A 363 9.35 2.57 -10.43
CA VAL A 363 10.42 2.32 -9.48
C VAL A 363 11.75 2.42 -10.20
N LYS A 364 12.73 2.98 -9.50
CA LYS A 364 14.09 3.05 -10.00
C LYS A 364 14.77 1.71 -9.78
N VAL A 365 15.19 1.04 -10.85
CA VAL A 365 15.86 -0.26 -10.80
C VAL A 365 17.27 -0.12 -11.36
N SER A 366 18.26 -0.36 -10.50
CA SER A 366 19.65 -0.53 -10.90
C SER A 366 19.96 -2.01 -11.07
N TYR A 367 20.80 -2.34 -12.05
CA TYR A 367 21.26 -3.70 -12.26
C TYR A 367 22.75 -3.76 -12.57
N GLY A 368 23.38 -4.87 -12.18
CA GLY A 368 24.75 -5.22 -12.49
C GLY A 368 24.84 -6.63 -13.06
N ILE A 369 25.54 -6.79 -14.18
CA ILE A 369 25.81 -8.09 -14.82
C ILE A 369 27.28 -8.41 -14.60
N LYS A 370 27.56 -9.54 -13.95
CA LYS A 370 28.90 -10.07 -13.72
C LYS A 370 29.10 -11.35 -14.49
N ASN A 371 30.05 -11.37 -15.41
CA ASN A 371 30.57 -12.62 -15.97
C ASN A 371 31.48 -13.27 -14.90
N LEU A 372 31.12 -14.46 -14.43
CA LEU A 372 31.82 -15.12 -13.32
C LEU A 372 33.15 -15.74 -13.73
N GLU A 373 33.41 -15.91 -15.03
CA GLU A 373 34.66 -16.47 -15.56
C GLU A 373 35.72 -15.39 -15.74
N THR A 374 35.31 -14.20 -16.21
CA THR A 374 36.23 -13.08 -16.48
C THR A 374 36.19 -11.99 -15.40
N SER A 375 35.24 -12.07 -14.46
CA SER A 375 34.97 -11.04 -13.45
C SER A 375 34.68 -9.65 -14.01
N ILE A 376 34.30 -9.54 -15.29
CA ILE A 376 33.88 -8.29 -15.91
C ILE A 376 32.48 -7.93 -15.41
N GLU A 377 32.33 -6.69 -14.97
CA GLU A 377 31.08 -6.13 -14.47
C GLU A 377 30.61 -4.98 -15.37
N SER A 378 29.32 -4.99 -15.72
CA SER A 378 28.62 -3.86 -16.32
C SER A 378 27.44 -3.49 -15.45
N SER A 379 27.12 -2.20 -15.36
CA SER A 379 25.97 -1.74 -14.58
C SER A 379 25.23 -0.63 -15.30
N LYS A 380 23.91 -0.58 -15.08
CA LYS A 380 23.05 0.47 -15.59
C LYS A 380 21.90 0.71 -14.63
N GLU A 381 21.26 1.85 -14.79
CA GLU A 381 20.15 2.30 -13.97
C GLU A 381 19.02 2.74 -14.88
N GLU A 382 17.83 2.17 -14.67
CA GLU A 382 16.64 2.41 -15.48
C GLU A 382 15.39 2.45 -14.58
N THR A 383 14.22 2.68 -15.18
CA THR A 383 12.95 2.71 -14.43
C THR A 383 12.04 1.58 -14.88
N ALA A 384 11.52 0.82 -13.92
CA ALA A 384 10.63 -0.31 -14.16
C ALA A 384 9.35 -0.19 -13.32
N SER A 385 8.26 -0.78 -13.79
CA SER A 385 6.97 -0.82 -13.12
C SER A 385 6.23 -2.11 -13.49
N LEU A 386 5.02 -2.29 -12.97
CA LEU A 386 4.18 -3.43 -13.33
C LEU A 386 3.80 -3.44 -14.83
N THR A 387 3.58 -2.26 -15.43
CA THR A 387 3.12 -2.11 -16.82
C THR A 387 4.24 -1.77 -17.81
N ASN A 388 5.38 -1.27 -17.32
CA ASN A 388 6.56 -0.95 -18.13
C ASN A 388 7.80 -1.64 -17.54
N HIS A 389 8.24 -2.73 -18.15
CA HIS A 389 9.38 -3.53 -17.72
C HIS A 389 10.62 -3.24 -18.56
N LEU A 390 11.80 -3.45 -17.97
CA LEU A 390 13.06 -3.35 -18.70
C LEU A 390 13.15 -4.54 -19.66
N LYS A 391 13.60 -4.35 -20.90
CA LYS A 391 13.65 -5.41 -21.93
C LYS A 391 15.04 -5.66 -22.53
N THR A 392 16.04 -4.85 -22.16
CA THR A 392 17.31 -4.73 -22.89
C THR A 392 18.53 -5.09 -22.04
N ILE A 393 18.35 -5.96 -21.03
CA ILE A 393 19.45 -6.39 -20.16
C ILE A 393 20.14 -7.58 -20.83
N ARG A 394 21.08 -7.30 -21.73
CA ARG A 394 21.72 -8.32 -22.57
C ARG A 394 22.77 -9.13 -21.82
N LEU A 395 22.63 -10.46 -21.84
CA LEU A 395 23.66 -11.44 -21.52
C LEU A 395 24.33 -11.92 -22.83
N PRO A 396 25.60 -11.58 -23.11
CA PRO A 396 26.28 -12.04 -24.31
C PRO A 396 26.45 -13.56 -24.36
N ALA A 397 26.36 -14.15 -25.55
CA ALA A 397 26.65 -15.56 -25.77
C ALA A 397 28.17 -15.82 -25.81
N PRO A 398 28.62 -17.03 -25.45
CA PRO A 398 29.99 -17.43 -25.68
C PRO A 398 30.36 -17.41 -27.17
N ALA A 399 31.65 -17.20 -27.47
CA ALA A 399 32.13 -17.09 -28.84
C ALA A 399 31.99 -18.39 -29.65
N GLY A 400 32.19 -19.55 -29.01
CA GLY A 400 32.13 -20.87 -29.65
C GLY A 400 30.82 -21.59 -29.40
N VAL A 401 30.32 -22.33 -30.38
CA VAL A 401 29.22 -23.29 -30.20
C VAL A 401 29.66 -24.37 -29.20
N GLY A 402 28.76 -24.73 -28.28
CA GLY A 402 28.97 -25.68 -27.19
C GLY A 402 29.62 -25.07 -25.94
N ASN A 403 30.22 -23.88 -26.05
CA ASN A 403 30.81 -23.19 -24.90
C ASN A 403 29.73 -22.65 -23.98
N MET A 404 30.09 -22.46 -22.71
CA MET A 404 29.23 -21.90 -21.67
C MET A 404 29.82 -20.61 -21.09
N ILE A 405 28.98 -19.71 -20.59
CA ILE A 405 29.36 -18.60 -19.69
C ILE A 405 28.42 -18.59 -18.49
N ASN A 406 28.98 -18.47 -17.28
CA ASN A 406 28.21 -18.23 -16.07
C ASN A 406 28.07 -16.75 -15.74
N TYR A 407 26.84 -16.30 -15.50
CA TYR A 407 26.51 -14.92 -15.13
C TYR A 407 25.89 -14.85 -13.72
N LYS A 408 26.24 -13.81 -12.98
CA LYS A 408 25.46 -13.30 -11.84
C LYS A 408 24.87 -11.95 -12.23
N VAL A 409 23.55 -11.82 -12.14
CA VAL A 409 22.86 -10.54 -12.35
C VAL A 409 22.25 -10.10 -11.05
N THR A 410 22.61 -8.90 -10.58
CA THR A 410 22.12 -8.32 -9.34
C THR A 410 21.24 -7.12 -9.66
N PHE A 411 20.07 -7.07 -9.05
CA PHE A 411 19.08 -6.01 -9.18
C PHE A 411 18.87 -5.34 -7.83
N LYS A 412 18.69 -4.01 -7.85
CA LYS A 412 18.29 -3.23 -6.69
C LYS A 412 17.22 -2.22 -7.10
N ALA A 413 16.06 -2.32 -6.47
CA ALA A 413 14.91 -1.47 -6.70
C ALA A 413 14.74 -0.51 -5.51
N ASP A 414 14.75 0.79 -5.81
CA ASP A 414 14.72 1.87 -4.82
C ASP A 414 13.58 2.85 -5.12
N LYS A 415 12.87 3.28 -4.06
CA LYS A 415 11.82 4.30 -4.15
C LYS A 415 11.73 5.13 -2.85
N PRO A 416 11.63 6.47 -2.93
CA PRO A 416 11.46 7.31 -1.73
C PRO A 416 10.24 6.90 -0.89
N GLY A 417 10.42 6.78 0.43
CA GLY A 417 9.36 6.35 1.36
C GLY A 417 9.16 4.84 1.46
N PHE A 418 9.98 4.03 0.77
CA PHE A 418 9.97 2.57 0.82
C PHE A 418 11.36 2.01 1.19
N ALA A 419 11.38 0.85 1.82
CA ALA A 419 12.59 0.05 1.97
C ALA A 419 12.96 -0.59 0.62
N SER A 420 14.25 -0.56 0.27
CA SER A 420 14.75 -1.11 -0.99
C SER A 420 14.50 -2.62 -1.11
N ASN A 421 14.34 -3.09 -2.33
CA ASN A 421 14.34 -4.53 -2.62
C ASN A 421 15.56 -4.89 -3.49
N ALA A 422 16.12 -6.07 -3.27
CA ALA A 422 17.27 -6.54 -4.02
C ALA A 422 17.12 -8.02 -4.36
N LYS A 423 17.57 -8.40 -5.56
CA LYS A 423 17.50 -9.77 -6.06
C LYS A 423 18.77 -10.09 -6.84
N SER A 424 19.32 -11.27 -6.63
CA SER A 424 20.38 -11.81 -7.49
C SER A 424 19.89 -13.09 -8.15
N VAL A 425 20.21 -13.23 -9.44
CA VAL A 425 19.90 -14.40 -10.25
C VAL A 425 21.17 -14.87 -10.95
N TYR A 426 21.24 -16.17 -11.19
CA TYR A 426 22.42 -16.84 -11.73
C TYR A 426 22.05 -17.61 -12.99
N TYR A 427 22.84 -17.45 -14.04
CA TYR A 427 22.59 -18.06 -15.35
C TYR A 427 23.82 -18.79 -15.87
N THR A 428 23.60 -19.87 -16.61
CA THR A 428 24.60 -20.53 -17.46
C THR A 428 24.12 -20.43 -18.90
N LEU A 429 24.75 -19.58 -19.72
CA LEU A 429 24.45 -19.44 -21.15
C LEU A 429 25.29 -20.43 -21.96
N THR A 430 24.67 -21.28 -22.78
CA THR A 430 25.32 -22.18 -23.74
C THR A 430 25.02 -21.72 -25.16
N ARG A 431 26.02 -21.61 -26.04
CA ARG A 431 25.79 -21.33 -27.46
C ARG A 431 25.48 -22.62 -28.23
N MET A 432 24.36 -22.67 -28.95
CA MET A 432 23.91 -23.84 -29.70
C MET A 432 24.05 -23.62 -31.22
N VAL A 433 24.03 -24.70 -31.99
CA VAL A 433 23.91 -24.66 -33.46
C VAL A 433 22.46 -24.38 -33.84
N ASP A 434 22.24 -23.48 -34.81
CA ASP A 434 20.93 -23.26 -35.40
C ASP A 434 20.53 -24.42 -36.31
N LYS A 435 19.47 -25.17 -35.97
CA LYS A 435 18.88 -26.19 -36.85
C LYS A 435 17.70 -25.59 -37.59
N VAL A 436 17.93 -25.04 -38.78
CA VAL A 436 16.90 -24.37 -39.58
C VAL A 436 16.19 -25.35 -40.51
N ILE A 437 14.86 -25.35 -40.47
CA ILE A 437 13.98 -26.02 -41.44
C ILE A 437 13.38 -24.96 -42.37
N ASP A 438 13.75 -25.02 -43.65
CA ASP A 438 13.35 -24.05 -44.65
C ASP A 438 12.20 -24.57 -45.51
N SER A 439 11.18 -23.74 -45.72
CA SER A 439 10.02 -24.02 -46.57
C SER A 439 10.39 -24.29 -48.04
N SER A 440 11.52 -23.78 -48.53
CA SER A 440 11.98 -24.05 -49.90
C SER A 440 12.52 -25.48 -50.07
N ALA A 441 12.80 -26.19 -48.98
CA ALA A 441 13.28 -27.56 -49.04
C ALA A 441 12.14 -28.51 -49.47
N PRO A 442 12.38 -29.47 -50.37
CA PRO A 442 11.36 -30.46 -50.72
C PRO A 442 10.94 -31.21 -49.45
N LEU A 443 9.70 -31.69 -49.36
CA LEU A 443 9.23 -32.50 -48.23
C LEU A 443 9.58 -31.88 -46.84
N ALA A 444 9.36 -30.56 -46.68
CA ALA A 444 9.81 -29.83 -45.50
C ALA A 444 9.18 -30.35 -44.18
N TRP A 445 7.93 -30.83 -44.20
CA TRP A 445 7.29 -31.44 -43.02
C TRP A 445 7.99 -32.72 -42.58
N LYS A 446 8.38 -33.57 -43.54
CA LYS A 446 9.19 -34.77 -43.28
C LYS A 446 10.53 -34.38 -42.65
N ARG A 447 11.22 -33.40 -43.21
CA ARG A 447 12.50 -32.90 -42.68
C ARG A 447 12.38 -32.37 -41.25
N LEU A 448 11.28 -31.67 -40.93
CA LEU A 448 11.00 -31.25 -39.56
C LEU A 448 10.88 -32.44 -38.60
N LYS A 449 10.14 -33.48 -38.99
CA LYS A 449 10.04 -34.71 -38.18
C LYS A 449 11.40 -35.37 -37.97
N GLU A 450 12.22 -35.48 -39.01
CA GLU A 450 13.57 -36.04 -38.95
C GLU A 450 14.48 -35.21 -38.02
N ALA A 451 14.48 -33.89 -38.17
CA ALA A 451 15.27 -33.00 -37.33
C ALA A 451 14.88 -33.07 -35.84
N ILE A 452 13.59 -33.24 -35.53
CA ILE A 452 13.10 -33.44 -34.16
C ILE A 452 13.54 -34.81 -33.62
N ALA A 453 13.47 -35.86 -34.44
CA ALA A 453 13.93 -37.20 -34.06
C ALA A 453 15.43 -37.21 -33.74
N GLU A 454 16.25 -36.51 -34.53
CA GLU A 454 17.70 -36.39 -34.36
C GLU A 454 18.14 -35.36 -33.30
N ALA A 455 17.22 -34.53 -32.81
CA ALA A 455 17.53 -33.51 -31.82
C ALA A 455 17.95 -34.11 -30.47
N SER A 456 18.91 -33.44 -29.82
CA SER A 456 19.26 -33.69 -28.42
C SER A 456 18.31 -32.93 -27.48
N PRO A 457 18.08 -33.40 -26.24
CA PRO A 457 17.29 -32.66 -25.26
C PRO A 457 17.85 -31.24 -25.06
N GLY A 458 16.99 -30.24 -25.22
CA GLY A 458 17.33 -28.81 -25.12
C GLY A 458 17.71 -28.14 -26.43
N ASP A 459 17.77 -28.88 -27.55
CA ASP A 459 18.01 -28.30 -28.87
C ASP A 459 16.89 -27.30 -29.26
N ILE A 460 17.29 -26.34 -30.09
CA ILE A 460 16.42 -25.34 -30.70
C ILE A 460 16.31 -25.66 -32.19
N ILE A 461 15.09 -25.77 -32.70
CA ILE A 461 14.78 -25.94 -34.12
C ILE A 461 14.11 -24.67 -34.62
N THR A 462 14.66 -24.08 -35.68
CA THR A 462 14.19 -22.82 -36.25
C THR A 462 13.38 -23.08 -37.53
N ILE A 463 12.20 -22.48 -37.63
CA ILE A 463 11.30 -22.57 -38.78
C ILE A 463 11.47 -21.32 -39.66
N ASN A 464 11.70 -21.51 -40.95
CA ASN A 464 11.81 -20.43 -41.94
C ASN A 464 10.77 -20.61 -43.06
N GLY A 465 9.70 -19.82 -43.00
CA GLY A 465 8.57 -19.88 -43.93
C GLY A 465 7.49 -20.92 -43.56
N GLU A 466 6.58 -21.18 -44.48
CA GLU A 466 5.47 -22.13 -44.29
C GLU A 466 5.89 -23.58 -44.56
N ILE A 467 6.06 -24.36 -43.49
CA ILE A 467 6.30 -25.80 -43.53
C ILE A 467 4.94 -26.50 -43.60
N GLN A 468 4.57 -26.90 -44.81
CA GLN A 468 3.26 -27.47 -45.09
C GLN A 468 3.31 -29.00 -45.27
N ALA A 469 2.39 -29.70 -44.61
CA ALA A 469 2.14 -31.12 -44.83
C ALA A 469 1.46 -31.36 -46.20
N THR A 470 1.85 -32.44 -46.88
CA THR A 470 1.33 -32.84 -48.20
C THR A 470 0.99 -34.31 -48.21
N ASN A 471 0.12 -34.78 -49.11
CA ASN A 471 -0.23 -36.21 -49.29
C ASN A 471 0.88 -37.09 -49.91
N VAL A 472 2.15 -36.67 -49.84
CA VAL A 472 3.29 -37.40 -50.42
C VAL A 472 3.87 -38.38 -49.41
N GLY A 473 4.01 -39.64 -49.83
CA GLY A 473 4.63 -40.72 -49.05
C GLY A 473 3.67 -41.44 -48.10
N SER A 474 4.19 -42.46 -47.41
CA SER A 474 3.43 -43.32 -46.50
C SER A 474 4.23 -43.67 -45.24
N GLY A 475 3.53 -43.97 -44.14
CA GLY A 475 4.17 -44.38 -42.88
C GLY A 475 5.05 -43.28 -42.25
N PRO A 476 6.07 -43.63 -41.45
CA PRO A 476 6.91 -42.65 -40.75
C PRO A 476 7.60 -41.64 -41.69
N GLY A 477 7.95 -42.07 -42.91
CA GLY A 477 8.63 -41.26 -43.92
C GLY A 477 7.72 -40.35 -44.76
N ALA A 478 6.42 -40.29 -44.46
CA ALA A 478 5.48 -39.43 -45.17
C ALA A 478 5.77 -37.93 -44.92
N ASN A 479 5.43 -37.08 -45.87
CA ASN A 479 5.47 -35.62 -45.72
C ASN A 479 4.21 -35.05 -45.06
N TRP A 480 3.62 -35.84 -44.17
CA TRP A 480 2.47 -35.55 -43.33
C TRP A 480 2.58 -36.37 -42.05
N GLY A 481 1.68 -36.13 -41.11
CA GLY A 481 1.54 -36.90 -39.87
C GLY A 481 1.97 -36.15 -38.63
N GLU A 482 1.48 -36.65 -37.49
CA GLU A 482 1.73 -36.14 -36.15
C GLU A 482 3.23 -36.13 -35.80
N ILE A 483 3.67 -35.09 -35.09
CA ILE A 483 5.02 -34.92 -34.58
C ILE A 483 5.02 -35.25 -33.07
N GLY A 484 5.70 -36.33 -32.70
CA GLY A 484 5.87 -36.72 -31.30
C GLY A 484 7.00 -35.94 -30.62
N ILE A 485 6.74 -35.40 -29.43
CA ILE A 485 7.74 -34.74 -28.58
C ILE A 485 8.09 -35.68 -27.42
N ASP A 486 9.18 -36.42 -27.56
CA ASP A 486 9.69 -37.43 -26.62
C ASP A 486 10.90 -36.93 -25.78
N LYS A 487 11.32 -35.69 -26.02
CA LYS A 487 12.40 -34.99 -25.32
C LYS A 487 12.06 -33.51 -25.17
N ASN A 488 12.71 -32.82 -24.23
CA ASN A 488 12.48 -31.40 -24.02
C ASN A 488 13.09 -30.62 -25.18
N LEU A 489 12.30 -29.84 -25.92
CA LEU A 489 12.75 -29.14 -27.12
C LEU A 489 12.12 -27.76 -27.24
N THR A 490 12.80 -26.90 -28.00
CA THR A 490 12.29 -25.60 -28.44
C THR A 490 12.14 -25.58 -29.96
N ILE A 491 11.01 -25.11 -30.45
CA ILE A 491 10.78 -24.82 -31.87
C ILE A 491 10.39 -23.35 -31.99
N GLN A 492 11.06 -22.60 -32.87
CA GLN A 492 10.87 -21.15 -32.98
C GLN A 492 10.76 -20.69 -34.44
N GLY A 493 9.97 -19.64 -34.71
CA GLY A 493 10.00 -18.94 -35.99
C GLY A 493 11.23 -18.03 -36.11
N LYS A 494 11.79 -17.95 -37.33
CA LYS A 494 12.94 -17.12 -37.69
C LYS A 494 12.59 -15.64 -37.89
N ASN A 495 11.47 -15.38 -38.54
CA ASN A 495 11.04 -14.09 -39.06
C ASN A 495 9.77 -13.57 -38.38
N GLY A 496 8.96 -14.43 -37.78
CA GLY A 496 7.70 -14.02 -37.15
C GLY A 496 6.57 -15.01 -37.35
N ALA A 497 5.58 -14.98 -36.43
CA ALA A 497 4.40 -15.84 -36.53
C ALA A 497 3.60 -15.66 -37.83
N ASP A 498 3.66 -14.50 -38.48
CA ASP A 498 2.98 -14.25 -39.76
C ASP A 498 3.66 -14.94 -40.96
N SER A 499 4.95 -15.26 -40.86
CA SER A 499 5.74 -15.85 -41.95
C SER A 499 6.10 -17.31 -41.70
N ASP A 500 6.41 -17.67 -40.46
CA ASP A 500 6.87 -19.01 -40.11
C ASP A 500 5.71 -19.84 -39.57
N ILE A 501 5.24 -20.77 -40.40
CA ILE A 501 3.96 -21.45 -40.21
C ILE A 501 4.20 -22.96 -40.27
N LEU A 502 3.71 -23.68 -39.27
CA LEU A 502 3.54 -25.13 -39.33
C LEU A 502 2.11 -25.43 -39.75
N ASN A 503 1.91 -25.73 -41.04
CA ASN A 503 0.61 -25.99 -41.63
C ASN A 503 0.38 -27.50 -41.84
N ALA A 504 -0.42 -28.12 -40.96
CA ALA A 504 -0.81 -29.52 -41.09
C ALA A 504 -1.81 -29.79 -42.23
N ASN A 505 -2.30 -28.75 -42.91
CA ASN A 505 -3.02 -28.84 -44.18
C ASN A 505 -4.22 -29.80 -44.18
N SER A 506 -4.92 -29.91 -43.06
CA SER A 506 -6.02 -30.88 -42.88
C SER A 506 -7.10 -30.82 -43.96
N GLY A 507 -7.41 -29.64 -44.49
CA GLY A 507 -8.40 -29.45 -45.55
C GLY A 507 -8.06 -30.15 -46.86
N SER A 508 -6.78 -30.41 -47.14
CA SER A 508 -6.31 -31.06 -48.37
C SER A 508 -5.91 -32.52 -48.19
N LEU A 509 -5.82 -33.01 -46.94
CA LEU A 509 -5.31 -34.34 -46.63
C LEU A 509 -6.40 -35.41 -46.46
N GLY A 510 -7.68 -35.05 -46.41
CA GLY A 510 -8.76 -36.04 -46.28
C GLY A 510 -8.59 -36.93 -45.04
N SER A 511 -8.50 -38.25 -45.23
CA SER A 511 -8.27 -39.22 -44.14
C SER A 511 -6.88 -39.14 -43.49
N ASP A 512 -5.91 -38.52 -44.17
CA ASP A 512 -4.55 -38.35 -43.66
C ASP A 512 -4.41 -37.09 -42.78
N ALA A 513 -5.50 -36.35 -42.58
CA ALA A 513 -5.51 -35.19 -41.70
C ALA A 513 -5.09 -35.56 -40.27
N HIS A 514 -4.19 -34.78 -39.69
CA HIS A 514 -3.50 -35.15 -38.45
C HIS A 514 -3.33 -33.96 -37.50
N ARG A 515 -3.08 -34.27 -36.23
CA ARG A 515 -2.59 -33.32 -35.23
C ARG A 515 -1.19 -32.83 -35.60
N ILE A 516 -0.80 -31.64 -35.15
CA ILE A 516 0.59 -31.18 -35.31
C ILE A 516 1.50 -31.84 -34.27
N PHE A 517 1.29 -31.58 -32.97
CA PHE A 517 2.17 -32.04 -31.90
C PHE A 517 1.50 -32.94 -30.86
N ASN A 518 2.22 -33.97 -30.43
CA ASN A 518 1.86 -34.84 -29.31
C ASN A 518 2.99 -34.88 -28.29
N VAL A 519 2.77 -34.21 -27.15
CA VAL A 519 3.74 -34.14 -26.06
C VAL A 519 3.63 -35.40 -25.22
N LYS A 520 4.68 -36.23 -25.27
CA LYS A 520 4.76 -37.48 -24.52
C LYS A 520 4.91 -37.21 -23.02
N ASP A 521 4.60 -38.22 -22.22
CA ASP A 521 4.62 -38.13 -20.76
C ASP A 521 5.97 -37.64 -20.22
N GLY A 522 5.92 -36.65 -19.32
CA GLY A 522 7.08 -36.04 -18.69
C GLY A 522 7.94 -35.15 -19.61
N LYS A 523 7.44 -34.79 -20.79
CA LYS A 523 8.20 -33.96 -21.76
C LYS A 523 7.67 -32.55 -21.86
N LYS A 524 8.56 -31.65 -22.28
CA LYS A 524 8.27 -30.23 -22.47
C LYS A 524 8.46 -29.81 -23.92
N LEU A 525 7.39 -29.29 -24.53
CA LEU A 525 7.45 -28.58 -25.80
C LEU A 525 7.45 -27.07 -25.55
N THR A 526 8.44 -26.35 -26.10
CA THR A 526 8.45 -24.88 -26.12
C THR A 526 8.28 -24.40 -27.55
N LEU A 527 7.26 -23.57 -27.84
CA LEU A 527 7.02 -22.98 -29.16
C LEU A 527 7.09 -21.47 -29.08
N LYS A 528 7.72 -20.84 -30.08
CA LYS A 528 8.01 -19.41 -30.06
C LYS A 528 7.79 -18.76 -31.42
N ASN A 529 7.13 -17.61 -31.45
CA ASN A 529 7.10 -16.72 -32.61
C ASN A 529 6.73 -17.41 -33.95
N LEU A 530 5.78 -18.36 -33.90
CA LEU A 530 5.37 -19.14 -35.07
C LEU A 530 3.85 -19.38 -35.07
N THR A 531 3.30 -19.73 -36.23
CA THR A 531 1.90 -20.12 -36.35
C THR A 531 1.75 -21.63 -36.46
N LEU A 532 0.81 -22.21 -35.73
CA LEU A 532 0.27 -23.55 -35.94
C LEU A 532 -1.06 -23.45 -36.69
N LYS A 533 -1.19 -24.16 -37.81
CA LYS A 533 -2.36 -24.05 -38.69
C LYS A 533 -2.84 -25.42 -39.17
N GLY A 534 -4.16 -25.58 -39.29
CA GLY A 534 -4.74 -26.68 -40.05
C GLY A 534 -4.51 -28.06 -39.43
N GLY A 535 -4.31 -28.13 -38.10
CA GLY A 535 -4.23 -29.40 -37.38
C GLY A 535 -5.62 -30.02 -37.23
N LYS A 536 -5.76 -31.34 -37.44
CA LYS A 536 -7.05 -32.01 -37.35
C LYS A 536 -6.98 -33.41 -36.76
N VAL A 537 -7.93 -33.75 -35.89
CA VAL A 537 -8.15 -35.14 -35.44
C VAL A 537 -9.55 -35.58 -35.87
N SER A 538 -9.62 -36.49 -36.85
CA SER A 538 -10.87 -37.09 -37.35
C SER A 538 -10.96 -38.54 -36.89
N GLY A 539 -12.13 -38.99 -36.42
CA GLY A 539 -12.37 -40.40 -36.07
C GLY A 539 -12.81 -40.59 -34.61
N GLY A 540 -13.75 -41.53 -34.39
CA GLY A 540 -14.49 -41.76 -33.16
C GLY A 540 -13.71 -42.37 -31.98
N LEU A 541 -12.45 -42.00 -31.79
CA LEU A 541 -11.74 -42.34 -30.56
C LEU A 541 -12.34 -41.52 -29.41
N SER A 542 -13.10 -42.21 -28.57
CA SER A 542 -13.44 -41.78 -27.20
C SER A 542 -12.13 -41.47 -26.45
N GLY A 543 -11.78 -40.20 -26.37
CA GLY A 543 -10.54 -39.75 -25.72
C GLY A 543 -10.32 -38.25 -25.82
N VAL A 544 -9.47 -37.73 -24.94
CA VAL A 544 -9.01 -36.33 -24.98
C VAL A 544 -8.13 -36.15 -26.21
N ASN A 545 -8.47 -35.20 -27.08
CA ASN A 545 -7.76 -34.95 -28.34
C ASN A 545 -7.64 -33.45 -28.54
N GLY A 546 -6.49 -32.96 -29.01
CA GLY A 546 -6.34 -31.56 -29.46
C GLY A 546 -5.98 -31.50 -30.95
N GLY A 547 -6.47 -30.49 -31.68
CA GLY A 547 -6.24 -30.39 -33.14
C GLY A 547 -4.81 -29.95 -33.48
N ALA A 548 -4.26 -28.96 -32.78
CA ALA A 548 -2.87 -28.56 -32.92
C ALA A 548 -1.95 -29.32 -31.96
N ILE A 549 -2.25 -29.28 -30.66
CA ILE A 549 -1.36 -29.78 -29.60
C ILE A 549 -2.15 -30.68 -28.64
N PHE A 550 -1.57 -31.83 -28.31
CA PHE A 550 -2.05 -32.68 -27.24
C PHE A 550 -0.96 -32.88 -26.17
N VAL A 551 -1.32 -32.63 -24.91
CA VAL A 551 -0.43 -32.70 -23.75
C VAL A 551 -1.04 -33.63 -22.70
N ILE A 552 -0.35 -34.71 -22.35
CA ILE A 552 -0.86 -35.69 -21.38
C ILE A 552 0.24 -36.13 -20.43
N GLY A 553 -0.13 -36.31 -19.15
CA GLY A 553 0.76 -36.84 -18.12
C GLY A 553 1.25 -35.79 -17.12
N SER A 554 1.59 -36.26 -15.92
CA SER A 554 1.66 -35.43 -14.71
C SER A 554 2.83 -34.46 -14.66
N SER A 555 3.78 -34.60 -15.59
CA SER A 555 4.94 -33.72 -15.73
C SER A 555 5.08 -33.15 -17.14
N SER A 556 4.07 -33.35 -17.99
CA SER A 556 4.09 -32.89 -19.38
C SER A 556 3.72 -31.41 -19.49
N ARG A 557 4.43 -30.69 -20.36
CA ARG A 557 4.27 -29.23 -20.51
C ARG A 557 4.27 -28.79 -21.97
N ALA A 558 3.40 -27.84 -22.30
CA ALA A 558 3.52 -27.03 -23.50
C ALA A 558 3.60 -25.55 -23.13
N GLU A 559 4.66 -24.88 -23.56
CA GLU A 559 4.89 -23.46 -23.32
C GLU A 559 4.92 -22.75 -24.66
N LEU A 560 3.97 -21.84 -24.88
CA LEU A 560 3.82 -21.12 -26.15
C LEU A 560 3.87 -19.63 -25.90
N SER A 561 4.57 -18.93 -26.79
CA SER A 561 4.73 -17.51 -26.60
C SER A 561 5.03 -16.77 -27.90
N ASP A 562 4.30 -15.66 -28.08
CA ASP A 562 4.20 -14.93 -29.36
C ASP A 562 3.76 -15.83 -30.52
N CYS A 563 2.94 -16.85 -30.21
CA CYS A 563 2.47 -17.82 -31.19
C CYS A 563 1.04 -17.52 -31.63
N VAL A 564 0.66 -18.09 -32.78
CA VAL A 564 -0.73 -18.15 -33.24
C VAL A 564 -1.12 -19.62 -33.42
N ILE A 565 -2.29 -20.04 -32.93
CA ILE A 565 -2.90 -21.31 -33.33
C ILE A 565 -4.20 -21.00 -34.03
N LYS A 566 -4.34 -21.44 -35.29
CA LYS A 566 -5.54 -21.12 -36.07
C LYS A 566 -6.07 -22.25 -36.93
N ALA A 567 -7.37 -22.22 -37.21
CA ALA A 567 -8.03 -23.15 -38.13
C ALA A 567 -7.74 -24.63 -37.80
N CYS A 568 -7.77 -24.99 -36.50
CA CYS A 568 -7.54 -26.36 -36.03
C CYS A 568 -8.86 -27.01 -35.56
N GLU A 569 -8.99 -28.32 -35.78
CA GLU A 569 -10.21 -29.07 -35.52
C GLU A 569 -9.93 -30.35 -34.72
N ALA A 570 -10.74 -30.65 -33.71
CA ALA A 570 -10.70 -31.95 -33.03
C ALA A 570 -12.04 -32.24 -32.34
N ASN A 571 -12.23 -33.48 -31.86
CA ASN A 571 -13.45 -33.84 -31.12
C ASN A 571 -13.63 -33.01 -29.84
N ASN A 572 -12.52 -32.73 -29.15
CA ASN A 572 -12.39 -31.80 -28.02
C ASN A 572 -11.24 -30.83 -28.36
N GLY A 573 -11.13 -29.69 -27.68
CA GLY A 573 -9.91 -28.87 -27.72
C GLY A 573 -9.44 -28.54 -29.14
N GLY A 574 -10.22 -27.79 -29.92
CA GLY A 574 -9.94 -27.57 -31.34
C GLY A 574 -8.50 -27.15 -31.62
N ALA A 575 -7.90 -26.33 -30.76
CA ALA A 575 -6.47 -26.04 -30.75
C ALA A 575 -5.69 -26.99 -29.84
N ILE A 576 -5.95 -26.92 -28.52
CA ILE A 576 -5.13 -27.57 -27.50
C ILE A 576 -6.01 -28.47 -26.64
N ALA A 577 -5.54 -29.68 -26.35
CA ALA A 577 -6.09 -30.48 -25.27
C ALA A 577 -5.01 -30.89 -24.27
N CYS A 578 -5.29 -30.71 -22.98
CA CYS A 578 -4.41 -31.08 -21.88
C CYS A 578 -5.13 -31.91 -20.82
N SER A 579 -4.48 -32.98 -20.35
CA SER A 579 -5.01 -33.83 -19.28
C SER A 579 -3.96 -34.36 -18.30
N ASP A 580 -4.44 -34.96 -17.21
CA ASP A 580 -3.66 -35.79 -16.27
C ASP A 580 -2.52 -35.06 -15.56
N ASN A 581 -2.84 -33.90 -15.00
CA ASN A 581 -1.94 -32.97 -14.30
C ASN A 581 -0.85 -32.36 -15.20
N SER A 582 -1.05 -32.38 -16.52
CA SER A 582 -0.22 -31.60 -17.44
C SER A 582 -0.44 -30.09 -17.28
N THR A 583 0.52 -29.31 -17.81
CA THR A 583 0.47 -27.84 -17.78
C THR A 583 0.61 -27.25 -19.18
N VAL A 584 -0.24 -26.26 -19.50
CA VAL A 584 -0.13 -25.44 -20.70
C VAL A 584 0.04 -23.99 -20.27
N SER A 585 1.14 -23.35 -20.70
CA SER A 585 1.41 -21.94 -20.41
C SER A 585 1.49 -21.14 -21.70
N LEU A 586 0.65 -20.10 -21.81
CA LEU A 586 0.50 -19.26 -23.00
C LEU A 586 0.85 -17.81 -22.64
N THR A 587 1.74 -17.18 -23.40
CA THR A 587 2.07 -15.75 -23.23
C THR A 587 1.98 -15.02 -24.56
N ASN A 588 1.16 -13.96 -24.64
CA ASN A 588 0.96 -13.21 -25.88
C ASN A 588 0.59 -14.11 -27.08
N THR A 589 -0.17 -15.17 -26.82
CA THR A 589 -0.58 -16.15 -27.83
C THR A 589 -1.99 -15.84 -28.32
N ILE A 590 -2.20 -15.99 -29.62
CA ILE A 590 -3.52 -15.91 -30.25
C ILE A 590 -4.01 -17.33 -30.54
N ILE A 591 -5.25 -17.65 -30.17
CA ILE A 591 -5.94 -18.86 -30.62
C ILE A 591 -7.26 -18.46 -31.26
N ASN A 592 -7.40 -18.73 -32.56
CA ASN A 592 -8.60 -18.33 -33.29
C ASN A 592 -9.06 -19.33 -34.33
N GLU A 593 -10.34 -19.25 -34.73
CA GLU A 593 -10.91 -20.11 -35.78
C GLU A 593 -10.73 -21.61 -35.49
N CYS A 594 -10.62 -22.01 -34.21
CA CYS A 594 -10.48 -23.41 -33.82
C CYS A 594 -11.83 -23.99 -33.41
N LYS A 595 -12.05 -25.27 -33.73
CA LYS A 595 -13.35 -25.92 -33.58
C LYS A 595 -13.28 -27.27 -32.88
N ALA A 596 -14.07 -27.42 -31.81
CA ALA A 596 -14.41 -28.71 -31.25
C ALA A 596 -15.63 -29.28 -32.00
N THR A 597 -15.41 -30.27 -32.88
CA THR A 597 -16.39 -30.72 -33.88
C THR A 597 -17.49 -31.63 -33.34
N ASN A 598 -17.30 -32.23 -32.16
CA ASN A 598 -18.27 -33.17 -31.58
C ASN A 598 -18.62 -32.86 -30.12
N PHE A 599 -17.73 -32.20 -29.37
CA PHE A 599 -17.91 -32.01 -27.93
C PHE A 599 -17.47 -30.60 -27.48
N THR A 600 -16.41 -30.49 -26.68
CA THR A 600 -16.18 -29.35 -25.79
C THR A 600 -14.80 -28.69 -25.99
N GLY A 601 -14.69 -27.41 -25.63
CA GLY A 601 -13.45 -26.64 -25.68
C GLY A 601 -13.06 -26.26 -27.10
N GLY A 602 -13.71 -25.24 -27.69
CA GLY A 602 -13.46 -24.86 -29.09
C GLY A 602 -12.01 -24.47 -29.35
N ALA A 603 -11.37 -23.76 -28.42
CA ALA A 603 -9.93 -23.58 -28.40
C ALA A 603 -9.23 -24.62 -27.51
N ILE A 604 -9.53 -24.62 -26.21
CA ILE A 604 -8.80 -25.38 -25.19
C ILE A 604 -9.73 -26.33 -24.46
N PHE A 605 -9.34 -27.60 -24.40
CA PHE A 605 -9.91 -28.59 -23.49
C PHE A 605 -8.91 -28.90 -22.38
N ALA A 606 -9.30 -28.70 -21.12
CA ALA A 606 -8.48 -28.95 -19.95
C ALA A 606 -9.17 -29.92 -18.97
N ALA A 607 -8.58 -31.10 -18.76
CA ALA A 607 -9.11 -32.11 -17.85
C ALA A 607 -8.10 -32.49 -16.77
N ARG A 608 -8.35 -32.12 -15.51
CA ARG A 608 -7.39 -32.31 -14.41
C ARG A 608 -6.01 -31.74 -14.74
N ALA A 609 -5.98 -30.61 -15.43
CA ALA A 609 -4.77 -29.97 -15.93
C ALA A 609 -4.71 -28.51 -15.47
N THR A 610 -3.57 -27.86 -15.70
CA THR A 610 -3.40 -26.43 -15.45
C THR A 610 -3.21 -25.68 -16.77
N VAL A 611 -3.97 -24.61 -16.96
CA VAL A 611 -3.82 -23.68 -18.08
C VAL A 611 -3.52 -22.30 -17.52
N GLU A 612 -2.37 -21.73 -17.90
CA GLU A 612 -1.93 -20.41 -17.47
C GLU A 612 -1.76 -19.50 -18.69
N MET A 613 -2.43 -18.34 -18.69
CA MET A 613 -2.48 -17.45 -19.84
C MET A 613 -2.17 -16.02 -19.42
N THR A 614 -1.28 -15.36 -20.15
CA THR A 614 -0.95 -13.94 -19.93
C THR A 614 -0.99 -13.19 -21.26
N GLY A 615 -1.76 -12.10 -21.34
CA GLY A 615 -1.81 -11.26 -22.55
C GLY A 615 -2.35 -11.98 -23.79
N CYS A 616 -3.08 -13.09 -23.63
CA CYS A 616 -3.53 -13.92 -24.75
C CYS A 616 -4.87 -13.44 -25.32
N LYS A 617 -5.12 -13.75 -26.60
CA LYS A 617 -6.39 -13.49 -27.26
C LYS A 617 -7.00 -14.79 -27.80
N LEU A 618 -8.21 -15.11 -27.37
CA LEU A 618 -8.96 -16.28 -27.84
C LEU A 618 -10.25 -15.80 -28.50
N TYR A 619 -10.38 -16.01 -29.80
CA TYR A 619 -11.54 -15.50 -30.53
C TYR A 619 -11.95 -16.30 -31.75
N ASP A 620 -13.21 -16.18 -32.17
CA ASP A 620 -13.76 -16.95 -33.29
C ASP A 620 -13.59 -18.48 -33.12
N ASN A 621 -13.57 -18.97 -31.87
CA ASN A 621 -13.50 -20.40 -31.58
C ASN A 621 -14.90 -20.97 -31.31
N GLU A 622 -15.11 -22.23 -31.71
CA GLU A 622 -16.44 -22.85 -31.70
C GLU A 622 -16.43 -24.22 -31.03
N ALA A 623 -17.39 -24.47 -30.13
CA ALA A 623 -17.67 -25.79 -29.57
C ALA A 623 -19.11 -26.23 -29.86
N GLN A 624 -19.28 -27.48 -30.27
CA GLN A 624 -20.61 -28.07 -30.50
C GLN A 624 -21.38 -28.37 -29.21
N ASP A 625 -20.74 -28.30 -28.04
CA ASP A 625 -21.38 -28.50 -26.74
C ASP A 625 -20.97 -27.41 -25.74
N LEU A 626 -19.86 -27.55 -25.02
CA LEU A 626 -19.51 -26.67 -23.89
C LEU A 626 -18.17 -25.96 -24.07
N GLY A 627 -18.08 -24.71 -23.60
CA GLY A 627 -16.82 -23.97 -23.57
C GLY A 627 -16.35 -23.57 -24.97
N GLY A 628 -16.93 -22.51 -25.55
CA GLY A 628 -16.62 -22.10 -26.92
C GLY A 628 -15.15 -21.71 -27.08
N ALA A 629 -14.54 -21.10 -26.06
CA ALA A 629 -13.09 -20.96 -25.96
C ALA A 629 -12.49 -22.08 -25.11
N ILE A 630 -12.83 -22.12 -23.82
CA ILE A 630 -12.18 -23.00 -22.83
C ILE A 630 -13.23 -23.88 -22.15
N TYR A 631 -12.96 -25.18 -22.14
CA TYR A 631 -13.68 -26.14 -21.31
C TYR A 631 -12.73 -26.71 -20.23
N ALA A 632 -13.12 -26.57 -18.97
CA ALA A 632 -12.35 -27.00 -17.80
C ALA A 632 -13.13 -28.04 -16.99
N THR A 633 -12.55 -29.22 -16.78
CA THR A 633 -13.12 -30.31 -16.00
C THR A 633 -12.15 -30.80 -14.93
N GLY A 634 -12.39 -30.40 -13.67
CA GLY A 634 -11.46 -30.55 -12.57
C GLY A 634 -10.10 -29.90 -12.79
N ALA A 635 -10.07 -28.81 -13.57
CA ALA A 635 -8.85 -28.14 -14.02
C ALA A 635 -8.70 -26.74 -13.42
N THR A 636 -7.47 -26.25 -13.38
CA THR A 636 -7.17 -24.88 -12.95
C THR A 636 -6.89 -24.02 -14.17
N VAL A 637 -7.63 -22.93 -14.34
CA VAL A 637 -7.45 -21.96 -15.43
C VAL A 637 -7.11 -20.60 -14.82
N LYS A 638 -5.91 -20.09 -15.11
CA LYS A 638 -5.46 -18.77 -14.67
C LYS A 638 -5.27 -17.87 -15.89
N MET A 639 -5.93 -16.71 -15.89
CA MET A 639 -5.84 -15.73 -16.96
C MET A 639 -5.43 -14.37 -16.40
N THR A 640 -4.42 -13.75 -17.00
CA THR A 640 -3.94 -12.41 -16.64
C THR A 640 -3.94 -11.52 -17.87
N ASN A 641 -4.72 -10.43 -17.86
CA ASN A 641 -4.80 -9.48 -18.97
C ASN A 641 -5.12 -10.14 -20.33
N CYS A 642 -5.97 -11.15 -20.34
CA CYS A 642 -6.39 -11.84 -21.57
C CYS A 642 -7.66 -11.23 -22.16
N LYS A 643 -7.90 -11.44 -23.46
CA LYS A 643 -9.17 -11.10 -24.13
C LYS A 643 -9.80 -12.34 -24.76
N LEU A 644 -11.01 -12.71 -24.33
CA LEU A 644 -11.81 -13.78 -24.92
C LEU A 644 -13.06 -13.16 -25.55
N TYR A 645 -13.25 -13.23 -26.86
CA TYR A 645 -14.36 -12.57 -27.57
C TYR A 645 -14.76 -13.34 -28.84
N ARG A 646 -15.99 -13.21 -29.34
CA ARG A 646 -16.52 -13.99 -30.49
C ARG A 646 -16.42 -15.52 -30.37
N ASN A 647 -16.33 -16.07 -29.16
CA ASN A 647 -16.33 -17.52 -28.99
C ASN A 647 -17.77 -18.03 -28.86
N THR A 648 -18.05 -19.18 -29.46
CA THR A 648 -19.40 -19.74 -29.54
C THR A 648 -19.45 -21.16 -29.00
N ALA A 649 -20.41 -21.44 -28.12
CA ALA A 649 -20.79 -22.78 -27.71
C ALA A 649 -22.27 -23.02 -28.08
N ILE A 650 -22.62 -24.18 -28.62
CA ILE A 650 -24.04 -24.51 -28.80
C ILE A 650 -24.70 -24.78 -27.45
N GLY A 651 -24.04 -25.49 -26.54
CA GLY A 651 -24.53 -25.78 -25.19
C GLY A 651 -24.36 -24.58 -24.25
N SER A 652 -23.25 -24.46 -23.54
CA SER A 652 -23.07 -23.44 -22.47
C SER A 652 -21.63 -22.98 -22.32
N GLY A 653 -21.43 -21.80 -21.75
CA GLY A 653 -20.13 -21.17 -21.59
C GLY A 653 -19.52 -20.77 -22.93
N GLY A 654 -20.10 -19.77 -23.59
CA GLY A 654 -19.62 -19.31 -24.90
C GLY A 654 -18.13 -18.95 -24.89
N ALA A 655 -17.62 -18.36 -23.80
CA ALA A 655 -16.19 -18.25 -23.55
C ALA A 655 -15.66 -19.42 -22.72
N VAL A 656 -16.08 -19.53 -21.46
CA VAL A 656 -15.52 -20.48 -20.48
C VAL A 656 -16.61 -21.35 -19.89
N TYR A 657 -16.38 -22.65 -19.85
CA TYR A 657 -17.20 -23.60 -19.10
C TYR A 657 -16.35 -24.36 -18.09
N ALA A 658 -16.69 -24.30 -16.81
CA ALA A 658 -15.96 -24.99 -15.74
C ALA A 658 -16.88 -25.93 -14.94
N ARG A 659 -16.47 -27.18 -14.78
CA ARG A 659 -17.14 -28.16 -13.91
C ARG A 659 -16.16 -29.03 -13.12
N LYS A 660 -16.66 -29.75 -12.12
CA LYS A 660 -15.89 -30.82 -11.47
C LYS A 660 -15.58 -31.93 -12.48
N SER A 661 -14.47 -32.63 -12.27
CA SER A 661 -14.13 -33.82 -13.06
C SER A 661 -15.27 -34.83 -13.04
N VAL A 662 -15.47 -35.55 -14.15
CA VAL A 662 -16.44 -36.66 -14.25
C VAL A 662 -15.86 -38.00 -13.83
N SER A 663 -14.59 -38.02 -13.41
CA SER A 663 -13.89 -39.21 -12.93
C SER A 663 -13.28 -38.97 -11.54
N PRO A 664 -13.25 -39.99 -10.66
CA PRO A 664 -12.58 -39.91 -9.35
C PRO A 664 -11.13 -39.38 -9.47
N PRO A 665 -10.65 -38.53 -8.54
CA PRO A 665 -11.28 -38.12 -7.28
C PRO A 665 -12.25 -36.93 -7.40
N TYR A 666 -12.81 -36.68 -8.59
CA TYR A 666 -13.76 -35.58 -8.86
C TYR A 666 -13.25 -34.19 -8.46
N PRO A 667 -11.99 -33.80 -8.77
CA PRO A 667 -11.50 -32.47 -8.44
C PRO A 667 -12.39 -31.39 -9.04
N LYS A 668 -12.52 -30.28 -8.33
CA LYS A 668 -13.26 -29.08 -8.72
C LYS A 668 -12.43 -28.30 -9.75
N SER A 669 -13.09 -27.53 -10.62
CA SER A 669 -12.37 -26.54 -11.43
C SER A 669 -12.23 -25.22 -10.70
N ASP A 670 -11.10 -24.54 -10.92
CA ASP A 670 -10.81 -23.22 -10.38
C ASP A 670 -10.44 -22.26 -11.52
N VAL A 671 -11.25 -21.23 -11.72
CA VAL A 671 -11.06 -20.20 -12.76
C VAL A 671 -10.72 -18.88 -12.09
N ILE A 672 -9.49 -18.41 -12.31
CA ILE A 672 -8.97 -17.18 -11.72
C ILE A 672 -8.61 -16.21 -12.85
N ILE A 673 -9.25 -15.04 -12.85
CA ILE A 673 -9.05 -14.00 -13.87
C ILE A 673 -8.59 -12.71 -13.18
N SER A 674 -7.45 -12.19 -13.62
CA SER A 674 -6.80 -10.98 -13.12
C SER A 674 -6.64 -9.99 -14.28
N GLY A 675 -7.43 -8.92 -14.29
CA GLY A 675 -7.51 -8.00 -15.43
C GLY A 675 -7.99 -8.65 -16.75
N GLY A 676 -8.10 -7.86 -17.81
CA GLY A 676 -8.53 -8.33 -19.13
C GLY A 676 -10.04 -8.27 -19.36
N ILE A 677 -10.48 -8.84 -20.50
CA ILE A 677 -11.85 -8.68 -21.01
C ILE A 677 -12.42 -10.05 -21.46
N ILE A 678 -13.63 -10.37 -20.98
CA ILE A 678 -14.44 -11.48 -21.49
C ILE A 678 -15.65 -10.89 -22.21
N GLY A 679 -15.58 -10.92 -23.54
CA GLY A 679 -16.51 -10.33 -24.49
C GLY A 679 -16.00 -9.01 -25.08
N ASP A 680 -16.92 -8.13 -25.46
CA ASP A 680 -16.65 -6.77 -25.92
C ASP A 680 -17.93 -5.93 -25.81
N THR A 681 -17.82 -4.61 -25.91
CA THR A 681 -18.97 -3.71 -26.04
C THR A 681 -19.63 -3.77 -27.42
N ASP A 682 -18.90 -4.17 -28.46
CA ASP A 682 -19.51 -4.48 -29.76
C ASP A 682 -20.27 -5.82 -29.66
N THR A 683 -21.58 -5.79 -29.93
CA THR A 683 -22.45 -6.98 -29.90
C THR A 683 -22.05 -8.06 -30.91
N ASN A 684 -21.33 -7.70 -31.97
CA ASN A 684 -20.75 -8.67 -32.92
C ASN A 684 -19.59 -9.44 -32.29
N ASP A 685 -18.95 -8.86 -31.27
CA ASP A 685 -17.81 -9.40 -30.56
C ASP A 685 -18.19 -10.21 -29.31
N ALA A 686 -19.48 -10.40 -29.07
CA ALA A 686 -20.03 -11.19 -27.98
C ALA A 686 -19.51 -12.64 -28.00
N ASN A 687 -19.19 -13.18 -26.82
CA ASN A 687 -19.19 -14.63 -26.66
C ASN A 687 -20.64 -15.13 -26.49
N LYS A 688 -20.95 -16.27 -27.09
CA LYS A 688 -22.33 -16.73 -27.29
C LYS A 688 -22.54 -18.17 -26.85
N ALA A 689 -23.59 -18.42 -26.07
CA ALA A 689 -24.21 -19.74 -25.98
C ALA A 689 -25.50 -19.72 -26.81
N THR A 690 -25.59 -20.53 -27.86
CA THR A 690 -26.62 -20.36 -28.91
C THR A 690 -27.74 -21.38 -28.89
N GLY A 691 -27.57 -22.51 -28.21
CA GLY A 691 -28.59 -23.54 -28.08
C GLY A 691 -29.75 -23.08 -27.20
N PRO A 692 -30.94 -23.69 -27.33
CA PRO A 692 -32.16 -23.21 -26.69
C PRO A 692 -32.11 -23.23 -25.15
N SER A 693 -31.32 -24.14 -24.56
CA SER A 693 -31.09 -24.24 -23.12
C SER A 693 -29.73 -23.66 -22.70
N GLY A 694 -29.14 -22.81 -23.55
CA GLY A 694 -27.79 -22.34 -23.36
C GLY A 694 -27.65 -21.37 -22.19
N LYS A 695 -26.61 -21.60 -21.39
CA LYS A 695 -26.30 -20.83 -20.19
C LYS A 695 -24.93 -20.20 -20.34
N ALA A 696 -24.79 -18.96 -19.90
CA ALA A 696 -23.56 -18.17 -19.99
C ALA A 696 -22.96 -18.04 -21.39
N GLY A 697 -23.14 -16.86 -21.98
CA GLY A 697 -22.37 -16.45 -23.16
C GLY A 697 -20.90 -16.24 -22.78
N GLY A 698 -20.64 -15.67 -21.61
CA GLY A 698 -19.31 -15.51 -21.05
C GLY A 698 -18.86 -16.75 -20.29
N ILE A 699 -19.18 -16.83 -19.00
CA ILE A 699 -18.57 -17.80 -18.07
C ILE A 699 -19.64 -18.65 -17.38
N TYR A 700 -19.58 -19.97 -17.58
CA TYR A 700 -20.38 -20.95 -16.84
C TYR A 700 -19.54 -21.60 -15.72
N ILE A 701 -20.05 -21.59 -14.48
CA ILE A 701 -19.43 -22.24 -13.32
C ILE A 701 -20.39 -23.27 -12.75
N GLY A 702 -20.01 -24.54 -12.87
CA GLY A 702 -20.76 -25.67 -12.34
C GLY A 702 -20.58 -25.90 -10.85
N GLU A 703 -21.35 -26.84 -10.30
CA GLU A 703 -21.34 -27.19 -8.88
C GLU A 703 -19.92 -27.36 -8.31
N SER A 704 -19.70 -26.81 -7.11
CA SER A 704 -18.43 -26.83 -6.37
C SER A 704 -17.26 -26.09 -7.03
N CYS A 705 -17.41 -25.57 -8.25
CA CYS A 705 -16.33 -24.88 -8.94
C CYS A 705 -16.21 -23.43 -8.48
N ILE A 706 -15.05 -22.84 -8.77
CA ILE A 706 -14.69 -21.51 -8.29
C ILE A 706 -14.48 -20.60 -9.49
N LEU A 707 -15.03 -19.39 -9.38
CA LEU A 707 -14.66 -18.24 -10.20
C LEU A 707 -14.18 -17.11 -9.30
N THR A 708 -13.01 -16.56 -9.61
CA THR A 708 -12.49 -15.34 -8.98
C THR A 708 -12.17 -14.30 -10.04
N LEU A 709 -12.81 -13.14 -9.96
CA LEU A 709 -12.52 -11.96 -10.78
C LEU A 709 -11.86 -10.88 -9.91
N LYS A 710 -10.67 -10.44 -10.29
CA LYS A 710 -9.89 -9.44 -9.53
C LYS A 710 -9.04 -8.56 -10.44
N ASP A 711 -8.43 -7.51 -9.87
CA ASP A 711 -7.50 -6.65 -10.62
C ASP A 711 -8.11 -6.02 -11.90
N GLY A 712 -9.42 -5.75 -11.93
CA GLY A 712 -10.07 -4.98 -13.00
C GLY A 712 -10.53 -5.77 -14.22
N VAL A 713 -11.05 -6.99 -14.02
CA VAL A 713 -11.66 -7.77 -15.12
C VAL A 713 -12.95 -7.11 -15.62
N GLN A 714 -13.16 -7.10 -16.94
CA GLN A 714 -14.42 -6.69 -17.55
C GLN A 714 -15.10 -7.88 -18.24
N VAL A 715 -16.25 -8.32 -17.72
CA VAL A 715 -17.14 -9.26 -18.44
C VAL A 715 -18.22 -8.43 -19.10
N THR A 716 -18.24 -8.33 -20.43
CA THR A 716 -19.07 -7.36 -21.16
C THR A 716 -19.64 -7.93 -22.46
N GLY A 717 -20.86 -7.52 -22.81
CA GLY A 717 -21.54 -7.83 -24.08
C GLY A 717 -21.68 -9.31 -24.44
N ASN A 718 -21.61 -10.23 -23.48
CA ASN A 718 -21.83 -11.65 -23.74
C ASN A 718 -23.33 -11.97 -23.76
N THR A 719 -23.73 -13.01 -24.50
CA THR A 719 -25.15 -13.34 -24.71
C THR A 719 -25.43 -14.84 -24.61
N ALA A 720 -26.53 -15.20 -23.92
CA ALA A 720 -27.07 -16.55 -23.90
C ALA A 720 -28.58 -16.51 -23.61
N PRO A 721 -29.33 -17.60 -23.80
CA PRO A 721 -30.70 -17.68 -23.28
C PRO A 721 -30.80 -17.40 -21.78
N GLN A 722 -29.79 -17.79 -20.99
CA GLN A 722 -29.73 -17.55 -19.54
C GLN A 722 -28.34 -17.07 -19.09
N GLY A 723 -28.29 -16.00 -18.29
CA GLY A 723 -27.08 -15.50 -17.65
C GLY A 723 -25.97 -15.16 -18.63
N GLY A 724 -26.23 -14.33 -19.64
CA GLY A 724 -25.32 -14.20 -20.78
C GLY A 724 -23.92 -13.72 -20.39
N GLY A 725 -23.75 -12.97 -19.30
CA GLY A 725 -22.45 -12.67 -18.72
C GLY A 725 -21.85 -13.86 -17.97
N VAL A 726 -22.45 -14.20 -16.83
CA VAL A 726 -21.98 -15.26 -15.94
C VAL A 726 -23.17 -16.11 -15.47
N TYR A 727 -23.02 -17.43 -15.46
CA TYR A 727 -23.96 -18.36 -14.85
C TYR A 727 -23.27 -19.14 -13.74
N ILE A 728 -23.85 -19.13 -12.54
CA ILE A 728 -23.37 -19.92 -11.39
C ILE A 728 -24.42 -20.97 -11.04
N GLU A 729 -24.04 -22.24 -11.15
CA GLU A 729 -24.90 -23.38 -10.77
C GLU A 729 -25.12 -23.43 -9.25
N ALA A 730 -26.30 -23.89 -8.86
CA ALA A 730 -26.69 -24.04 -7.46
C ALA A 730 -25.75 -25.00 -6.71
N GLY A 731 -25.78 -24.94 -5.38
CA GLY A 731 -24.97 -25.82 -4.53
C GLY A 731 -23.77 -25.10 -3.93
N SER A 732 -22.58 -25.68 -4.10
CA SER A 732 -21.34 -25.19 -3.48
C SER A 732 -20.42 -24.43 -4.44
N ALA A 733 -20.93 -24.00 -5.60
CA ALA A 733 -20.18 -23.14 -6.50
C ALA A 733 -19.92 -21.78 -5.84
N ARG A 734 -18.75 -21.18 -6.10
CA ARG A 734 -18.37 -19.89 -5.54
C ARG A 734 -17.95 -18.94 -6.64
N PHE A 735 -18.60 -17.78 -6.67
CA PHE A 735 -18.17 -16.65 -7.48
C PHE A 735 -17.72 -15.51 -6.57
N THR A 736 -16.45 -15.14 -6.63
CA THR A 736 -15.87 -14.01 -5.90
C THR A 736 -15.52 -12.89 -6.88
N ILE A 737 -15.93 -11.65 -6.57
CA ILE A 737 -15.59 -10.45 -7.32
C ILE A 737 -14.88 -9.44 -6.42
N GLN A 738 -13.78 -8.87 -6.91
CA GLN A 738 -12.86 -8.02 -6.14
C GLN A 738 -12.40 -6.80 -6.95
N ASP A 739 -11.93 -5.79 -6.22
CA ASP A 739 -11.29 -4.58 -6.73
C ASP A 739 -12.17 -3.81 -7.73
N THR A 740 -11.65 -3.47 -8.90
CA THR A 740 -12.34 -2.76 -9.97
C THR A 740 -13.06 -3.68 -10.97
N SER A 741 -13.13 -4.98 -10.68
CA SER A 741 -13.73 -5.96 -11.60
C SER A 741 -15.24 -5.78 -11.72
N ILE A 742 -15.78 -5.99 -12.91
CA ILE A 742 -17.16 -5.68 -13.26
C ILE A 742 -17.74 -6.71 -14.24
N VAL A 743 -19.00 -7.10 -14.03
CA VAL A 743 -19.84 -7.75 -15.05
C VAL A 743 -20.79 -6.68 -15.58
N THR A 744 -20.38 -6.03 -16.66
CA THR A 744 -20.99 -4.79 -17.16
C THR A 744 -22.42 -5.07 -17.63
N PRO A 745 -23.46 -4.57 -16.93
CA PRO A 745 -24.83 -4.85 -17.34
C PRO A 745 -25.10 -4.29 -18.73
N SER A 746 -25.87 -5.02 -19.53
CA SER A 746 -26.36 -4.49 -20.81
C SER A 746 -27.17 -3.21 -20.57
N THR A 747 -27.13 -2.29 -21.53
CA THR A 747 -27.79 -0.97 -21.47
C THR A 747 -28.84 -0.83 -22.58
N GLY A 748 -29.55 0.30 -22.63
CA GLY A 748 -30.61 0.54 -23.62
C GLY A 748 -31.79 -0.41 -23.45
N ASP A 749 -32.33 -0.92 -24.56
CA ASP A 749 -33.47 -1.84 -24.57
C ASP A 749 -33.21 -3.16 -23.81
N ASP A 750 -31.93 -3.52 -23.65
CA ASP A 750 -31.46 -4.73 -22.95
C ASP A 750 -31.19 -4.49 -21.45
N ALA A 751 -31.44 -3.28 -20.94
CA ALA A 751 -31.15 -2.88 -19.56
C ALA A 751 -31.93 -3.65 -18.49
N THR A 752 -33.06 -4.26 -18.87
CA THR A 752 -33.94 -5.01 -17.96
C THR A 752 -34.20 -6.44 -18.43
N ILE A 753 -33.47 -6.92 -19.45
CA ILE A 753 -33.70 -8.22 -20.07
C ILE A 753 -32.72 -9.27 -19.50
N ALA A 754 -33.25 -10.39 -19.01
CA ALA A 754 -32.46 -11.55 -18.58
C ALA A 754 -31.76 -12.22 -19.78
N GLY A 755 -30.60 -12.84 -19.56
CA GLY A 755 -29.85 -13.55 -20.62
C GLY A 755 -28.97 -12.64 -21.51
N LYS A 756 -29.00 -11.33 -21.27
CA LYS A 756 -28.01 -10.40 -21.83
C LYS A 756 -26.72 -10.48 -21.01
N ASN A 757 -25.98 -9.41 -20.75
CA ASN A 757 -24.75 -9.52 -19.95
C ASN A 757 -25.03 -9.42 -18.43
N ASP A 758 -25.84 -10.35 -17.90
CA ASP A 758 -26.21 -10.49 -16.50
C ASP A 758 -25.47 -11.63 -15.78
N VAL A 759 -25.53 -11.63 -14.44
CA VAL A 759 -25.09 -12.73 -13.58
C VAL A 759 -26.31 -13.52 -13.14
N TYR A 760 -26.45 -14.75 -13.66
CA TYR A 760 -27.53 -15.65 -13.27
C TYR A 760 -27.09 -16.56 -12.12
N LEU A 761 -27.85 -16.52 -11.03
CA LEU A 761 -27.67 -17.34 -9.84
C LEU A 761 -28.75 -18.42 -9.81
N ASP A 762 -28.33 -19.66 -10.02
CA ASP A 762 -29.22 -20.81 -10.03
C ASP A 762 -29.60 -21.24 -8.60
N GLY A 763 -30.85 -21.67 -8.41
CA GLY A 763 -31.41 -22.04 -7.13
C GLY A 763 -32.23 -23.32 -7.21
N ASN A 764 -31.63 -24.46 -6.86
CA ASN A 764 -32.35 -25.72 -6.77
C ASN A 764 -32.28 -26.26 -5.33
N SER A 765 -33.41 -26.74 -4.80
CA SER A 765 -33.52 -27.41 -3.47
C SER A 765 -32.90 -26.64 -2.27
N GLY A 766 -33.11 -25.33 -2.18
CA GLY A 766 -32.74 -24.53 -0.99
C GLY A 766 -31.26 -24.13 -0.90
N ASN A 767 -30.47 -24.32 -1.95
CA ASN A 767 -29.04 -23.95 -1.98
C ASN A 767 -28.71 -23.04 -3.17
N LEU A 768 -29.24 -21.81 -3.12
CA LEU A 768 -29.04 -20.76 -4.13
C LEU A 768 -27.56 -20.37 -4.25
N ALA A 769 -27.08 -20.25 -5.49
CA ALA A 769 -25.77 -19.69 -5.79
C ALA A 769 -25.66 -18.23 -5.33
N LYS A 770 -24.47 -17.81 -4.88
CA LYS A 770 -24.25 -16.46 -4.33
C LYS A 770 -23.00 -15.83 -4.91
N ILE A 771 -23.00 -14.50 -4.99
CA ILE A 771 -21.80 -13.71 -5.25
C ILE A 771 -21.12 -13.39 -3.91
N THR A 772 -19.84 -13.69 -3.81
CA THR A 772 -19.01 -13.44 -2.63
C THR A 772 -18.29 -12.10 -2.76
N VAL A 773 -18.47 -11.22 -1.78
CA VAL A 773 -17.92 -9.86 -1.70
C VAL A 773 -17.22 -9.69 -0.34
N ASP A 774 -15.91 -9.92 -0.32
CA ASP A 774 -15.10 -9.92 0.92
C ASP A 774 -14.33 -8.61 1.16
N GLY A 775 -14.24 -7.75 0.15
CA GLY A 775 -13.53 -6.47 0.21
C GLY A 775 -14.23 -5.38 -0.60
N PRO A 776 -13.74 -4.13 -0.55
CA PRO A 776 -14.35 -3.00 -1.24
C PRO A 776 -14.31 -3.17 -2.77
N LEU A 777 -15.44 -2.90 -3.43
CA LEU A 777 -15.54 -2.89 -4.89
C LEU A 777 -15.30 -1.46 -5.39
N THR A 778 -14.13 -1.20 -5.97
CA THR A 778 -13.73 0.15 -6.41
C THR A 778 -14.07 0.43 -7.87
N GLY A 779 -14.72 -0.53 -8.55
CA GLY A 779 -15.24 -0.37 -9.91
C GLY A 779 -16.42 0.59 -10.01
N THR A 780 -16.74 1.01 -11.23
CA THR A 780 -17.89 1.89 -11.49
C THR A 780 -19.19 1.10 -11.28
N ALA A 781 -20.09 1.62 -10.45
CA ALA A 781 -21.41 1.00 -10.24
C ALA A 781 -22.33 1.23 -11.46
N PRO A 782 -23.21 0.27 -11.80
CA PRO A 782 -23.40 -1.01 -11.15
C PRO A 782 -22.30 -2.04 -11.48
N VAL A 783 -21.85 -2.79 -10.47
CA VAL A 783 -20.81 -3.84 -10.60
C VAL A 783 -21.33 -5.09 -11.32
N ALA A 784 -22.60 -5.44 -11.09
CA ALA A 784 -23.28 -6.51 -11.81
C ALA A 784 -24.79 -6.33 -11.74
N ARG A 785 -25.49 -6.92 -12.71
CA ARG A 785 -26.95 -7.13 -12.67
C ARG A 785 -27.21 -8.60 -12.35
N ILE A 786 -27.90 -8.86 -11.25
CA ILE A 786 -28.22 -10.19 -10.74
C ILE A 786 -29.58 -10.62 -11.31
N THR A 787 -29.62 -11.83 -11.83
CA THR A 787 -30.85 -12.55 -12.18
C THR A 787 -30.87 -13.82 -11.35
N VAL A 788 -32.02 -14.16 -10.77
CA VAL A 788 -32.24 -15.43 -10.06
C VAL A 788 -33.30 -16.24 -10.78
N GLU A 789 -33.44 -17.52 -10.45
CA GLU A 789 -34.60 -18.32 -10.90
C GLU A 789 -35.91 -17.67 -10.44
N ASP A 790 -36.97 -17.79 -11.24
CA ASP A 790 -38.29 -17.22 -10.94
C ASP A 790 -38.79 -17.55 -9.53
N SER A 791 -38.53 -18.78 -9.05
CA SER A 791 -38.96 -19.23 -7.72
C SER A 791 -38.28 -18.48 -6.56
N GLN A 792 -37.18 -17.77 -6.84
CA GLN A 792 -36.30 -17.11 -5.88
C GLN A 792 -36.49 -15.59 -5.80
N TYR A 793 -37.32 -14.99 -6.66
CA TYR A 793 -37.75 -13.59 -6.50
C TYR A 793 -38.74 -13.47 -5.33
N LYS A 794 -38.18 -13.53 -4.12
CA LYS A 794 -38.84 -13.43 -2.83
C LYS A 794 -38.00 -12.50 -1.96
N GLU A 795 -38.66 -11.81 -1.03
CA GLU A 795 -37.91 -11.09 0.00
C GLU A 795 -37.06 -12.08 0.81
N ASP A 796 -35.90 -11.62 1.27
CA ASP A 796 -34.93 -12.40 2.08
C ASP A 796 -34.18 -13.51 1.32
N THR A 797 -34.37 -13.65 0.00
CA THR A 797 -33.50 -14.48 -0.83
C THR A 797 -32.08 -13.90 -0.84
N GLN A 798 -31.13 -14.60 -0.21
CA GLN A 798 -29.74 -14.15 -0.14
C GLN A 798 -28.98 -14.42 -1.44
N VAL A 799 -28.58 -13.34 -2.12
CA VAL A 799 -27.85 -13.38 -3.41
C VAL A 799 -26.39 -12.93 -3.28
N LEU A 800 -26.07 -12.19 -2.22
CA LEU A 800 -24.70 -11.81 -1.86
C LEU A 800 -24.28 -12.44 -0.53
N THR A 801 -22.99 -12.73 -0.40
CA THR A 801 -22.34 -13.20 0.85
C THR A 801 -20.95 -12.60 0.98
N GLY A 802 -20.33 -12.65 2.16
CA GLY A 802 -18.97 -12.17 2.39
C GLY A 802 -18.89 -10.97 3.34
N SER A 803 -17.67 -10.62 3.75
CA SER A 803 -17.44 -9.65 4.83
C SER A 803 -17.76 -8.19 4.49
N ALA A 804 -17.90 -7.84 3.20
CA ALA A 804 -18.13 -6.45 2.75
C ALA A 804 -19.55 -6.20 2.21
N VAL A 805 -20.45 -7.17 2.25
CA VAL A 805 -21.82 -7.04 1.71
C VAL A 805 -22.57 -5.83 2.27
N ASN A 806 -22.46 -5.58 3.59
CA ASN A 806 -23.15 -4.47 4.26
C ASN A 806 -22.82 -3.07 3.70
N THR A 807 -21.66 -2.91 3.06
CA THR A 807 -21.19 -1.64 2.50
C THR A 807 -21.24 -1.61 0.97
N GLU A 808 -21.21 -2.78 0.34
CA GLU A 808 -21.04 -2.90 -1.11
C GLU A 808 -22.31 -3.34 -1.86
N HIS A 809 -23.35 -3.81 -1.15
CA HIS A 809 -24.60 -4.31 -1.75
C HIS A 809 -25.26 -3.33 -2.74
N GLY A 810 -25.23 -2.02 -2.46
CA GLY A 810 -25.83 -0.97 -3.29
C GLY A 810 -25.21 -0.81 -4.68
N LYS A 811 -24.09 -1.49 -4.94
CA LYS A 811 -23.43 -1.52 -6.26
C LYS A 811 -23.99 -2.61 -7.18
N PHE A 812 -24.87 -3.47 -6.69
CA PHE A 812 -25.53 -4.50 -7.48
C PHE A 812 -26.94 -4.05 -7.88
N THR A 813 -27.33 -4.38 -9.11
CA THR A 813 -28.71 -4.23 -9.58
C THR A 813 -29.35 -5.60 -9.72
N VAL A 814 -30.67 -5.65 -9.78
CA VAL A 814 -31.42 -6.91 -9.94
C VAL A 814 -32.30 -6.76 -11.17
N THR A 815 -32.34 -7.79 -12.01
CA THR A 815 -33.23 -7.83 -13.17
C THR A 815 -34.68 -7.77 -12.70
N PRO A 816 -35.52 -6.86 -13.25
CA PRO A 816 -36.93 -6.80 -12.88
C PRO A 816 -37.68 -8.10 -13.23
N LYS A 817 -38.68 -8.45 -12.42
CA LYS A 817 -39.56 -9.60 -12.70
C LYS A 817 -41.00 -9.14 -12.85
N ASN A 818 -41.64 -9.45 -13.98
CA ASN A 818 -43.03 -9.08 -14.27
C ASN A 818 -43.33 -7.58 -14.04
N GLY A 819 -42.38 -6.71 -14.39
CA GLY A 819 -42.47 -5.26 -14.17
C GLY A 819 -42.24 -4.78 -12.73
N GLN A 820 -41.91 -5.69 -11.80
CA GLN A 820 -41.53 -5.35 -10.44
C GLN A 820 -40.02 -5.15 -10.32
N ASP A 821 -39.65 -4.02 -9.72
CA ASP A 821 -38.27 -3.67 -9.44
C ASP A 821 -37.78 -4.26 -8.11
N TRP A 822 -36.52 -4.71 -8.12
CA TRP A 822 -35.85 -5.33 -6.99
C TRP A 822 -34.52 -4.63 -6.68
N LYS A 823 -34.10 -4.72 -5.43
CA LYS A 823 -32.78 -4.30 -4.94
C LYS A 823 -32.20 -5.38 -4.02
N VAL A 824 -30.91 -5.25 -3.73
CA VAL A 824 -30.23 -6.00 -2.68
C VAL A 824 -30.12 -5.11 -1.45
N ASP A 825 -30.43 -5.62 -0.27
CA ASP A 825 -30.27 -4.91 1.01
C ASP A 825 -28.88 -5.12 1.64
N GLU A 826 -28.65 -4.50 2.80
CA GLU A 826 -27.38 -4.57 3.53
C GLU A 826 -27.02 -5.98 4.05
N SER A 827 -27.98 -6.90 4.10
CA SER A 827 -27.74 -8.31 4.45
C SER A 827 -27.39 -9.17 3.24
N GLY A 828 -27.43 -8.60 2.03
CA GLY A 828 -27.20 -9.30 0.77
C GLY A 828 -28.45 -9.99 0.23
N CYS A 829 -29.63 -9.63 0.73
CA CYS A 829 -30.89 -10.26 0.39
C CYS A 829 -31.73 -9.41 -0.57
N LEU A 830 -32.55 -10.06 -1.38
CA LEU A 830 -33.51 -9.40 -2.25
C LEU A 830 -34.60 -8.67 -1.46
N LYS A 831 -34.94 -7.46 -1.91
CA LYS A 831 -36.07 -6.65 -1.41
C LYS A 831 -36.78 -5.94 -2.56
N HIS A 832 -38.07 -5.67 -2.39
CA HIS A 832 -38.79 -4.79 -3.29
C HIS A 832 -38.21 -3.37 -3.23
N LYS A 833 -38.14 -2.72 -4.40
CA LYS A 833 -37.55 -1.39 -4.49
C LYS A 833 -38.40 -0.31 -3.85
#